data_AF-A0A3D3UM49-F1
#
_entry.id   AF-A0A3D3UM49-F1
#
_cell.length_a   1.000
_cell.length_b   1.000
_cell.length_c   1.000
_cell.angle_alpha   90.00
_cell.angle_beta   90.00
_cell.angle_gamma   90.00
#
_symmetry.space_group_name_H-M   'P 1'
#
loop_
_entity.id
_entity.type
_entity.pdbx_description
1 polymer ?
#
loop_
_entity_poly.entity_id
_entity_poly.type
_entity_poly.pdbx_seq_one_letter_code
_entity_poly.pdbx_strand_id
1 'polypeptide(L)'
;MKENSRANLRYSAIRCVALLLVASLAGLSGTRAYGQAVRWTGAGGDDNWSNEYNWEFPPILPGPADVAKFDATYSPGRSAVDIDFSIAGLKYVGNSTHELDLLGSYLQVDDFVQVGSDKSKGGTGAIVDWTSSGTGGTLGIGNPGALGTFHLGVNTSPGDVANIASLFLHDVTVDAYVSDLSIGRKTSDSFSAIADGTLTLGEGSTLNVGTADDLAVVNIGREGFATYIYPTDGRAAGLLDATLGTANFNLSELNIGLGTAGHDKSRATGTLRTGLGTNITTATAKVGVGTHATGTVDMDGGLLTIKDDLWIGHQAGNGSGPANGTVTVRGSSSLYVGTTDAPATMNIGLNSSAAGEALGLFSATDDTSDVRLNLSELNVGRHTGGGTSSGGLATGTLEWNQTEAIHAKKVYFGRGGSSKGILDVQAGETFKLGDKYKSVSFLGISYHDTINRGTSTAHLDLSVNDPFFEAYIGDDLSIGRKTNLNTSTTANGSLKLGSNSILHVGTANDPAVINIGMQGHTIYKYADLVGGATGVLDATQGTADFHLSELNVGYGMGMWGDSTVTGTLKWDQEDQVLDATNVYFGRGGSTEGILEVPKYGTLKLGSAADPVSMLAISYNDTGGEGTSNAHLDFTVTDPVFEAHIGSDLSIGRKTNQSGKDSANGSLTLSSNSTLHVGTTDTPAVVNIGMNEGHLGDATGKFTAIDDAATVDLHLSELNVGWDIGYGGIDNKSTATGTLEWNQTEAIDADKVYFGRGGSTGKLNVSEGGTFRLGTQDDPISFLGISYHDNGAPGASSADLDFTKENPTFEAHIADELSIGIKASSSLSNSANGKLKLGSNSTLRVGTVDDLAVVNVGREGYTNVYYKHDGSATGLLDATEGTAEFHLSELNVGRRAPGWTGSTVTGTLNTGPGSTITATTANIGVGPDATGTVDMAGGLLTVETINMGAGGTFNFTEGRLGIGTFNTYLESGSLDQQGGTLAPGFSPFDTSLAGIATINGDYRLASKGTLEIELFGLIAGSEYDQLFVNGTVNLNADLGIGGILDVELGFAPQIGDEFIILENNDVIDWDLISGTFAGLPEGSLFSTGYLGSYYQFSISYVGHTGNDVVITSVVPVPGASLLAGIGILFSTWLLQKQDTKGMRRRRFTAMLLSD
;
A
#
# COMPACT_ATOMS: atom_id res chain seq x y z
N MET A 1 11.38 21.76 3.51
CA MET A 1 10.30 22.65 3.00
C MET A 1 10.60 24.16 2.95
N LYS A 2 11.75 24.69 3.39
CA LYS A 2 12.03 26.15 3.35
C LYS A 2 13.17 26.62 2.42
N GLU A 3 13.87 25.73 1.72
CA GLU A 3 14.96 26.11 0.81
C GLU A 3 14.60 26.06 -0.68
N ASN A 4 13.67 25.20 -1.12
CA ASN A 4 13.25 25.13 -2.54
C ASN A 4 12.33 26.28 -3.00
N SER A 5 11.73 27.05 -2.07
CA SER A 5 10.91 28.22 -2.43
C SER A 5 11.75 29.45 -2.77
N ARG A 6 13.02 29.52 -2.35
CA ARG A 6 13.88 30.70 -2.57
C ARG A 6 14.60 30.68 -3.94
N ALA A 7 14.73 29.53 -4.59
CA ALA A 7 15.32 29.43 -5.93
C ALA A 7 14.33 29.79 -7.05
N ASN A 8 13.09 29.31 -6.97
CA ASN A 8 12.04 29.60 -7.98
C ASN A 8 11.54 31.05 -7.93
N LEU A 9 11.51 31.68 -6.75
CA LEU A 9 11.19 33.10 -6.62
C LEU A 9 12.31 34.02 -7.12
N ARG A 10 13.58 33.58 -7.11
CA ARG A 10 14.70 34.36 -7.66
C ARG A 10 14.77 34.31 -9.18
N TYR A 11 14.41 33.19 -9.82
CA TYR A 11 14.33 33.09 -11.28
C TYR A 11 13.12 33.84 -11.87
N SER A 12 11.95 33.78 -11.21
CA SER A 12 10.76 34.53 -11.65
C SER A 12 10.85 36.03 -11.37
N ALA A 13 11.51 36.47 -10.29
CA ALA A 13 11.70 37.89 -10.01
C ALA A 13 12.72 38.53 -10.95
N ILE A 14 13.78 37.81 -11.35
CA ILE A 14 14.75 38.30 -12.33
C ILE A 14 14.14 38.37 -13.75
N ARG A 15 13.25 37.42 -14.14
CA ARG A 15 12.50 37.50 -15.41
C ARG A 15 11.40 38.57 -15.40
N CYS A 16 10.70 38.82 -14.28
CA CYS A 16 9.75 39.94 -14.18
C CYS A 16 10.44 41.30 -14.21
N VAL A 17 11.63 41.43 -13.61
CA VAL A 17 12.43 42.67 -13.70
C VAL A 17 13.03 42.84 -15.10
N ALA A 18 13.38 41.76 -15.82
CA ALA A 18 13.80 41.81 -17.22
C ALA A 18 12.62 42.15 -18.18
N LEU A 19 11.42 41.60 -17.98
CA LEU A 19 10.23 41.95 -18.76
C LEU A 19 9.79 43.41 -18.53
N LEU A 20 9.91 43.91 -17.30
CA LEU A 20 9.67 45.33 -17.00
C LEU A 20 10.79 46.23 -17.53
N LEU A 21 12.06 45.77 -17.55
CA LEU A 21 13.13 46.54 -18.18
C LEU A 21 12.97 46.60 -19.71
N VAL A 22 12.62 45.51 -20.39
CA VAL A 22 12.42 45.49 -21.85
C VAL A 22 11.19 46.31 -22.27
N ALA A 23 10.11 46.31 -21.49
CA ALA A 23 8.96 47.20 -21.70
C ALA A 23 9.30 48.69 -21.45
N SER A 24 10.23 48.98 -20.54
CA SER A 24 10.69 50.36 -20.29
C SER A 24 11.76 50.85 -21.28
N LEU A 25 12.51 49.94 -21.92
CA LEU A 25 13.46 50.26 -22.98
C LEU A 25 12.80 50.43 -24.36
N ALA A 26 11.65 49.78 -24.63
CA ALA A 26 10.82 50.07 -25.80
C ALA A 26 10.17 51.47 -25.77
N GLY A 27 10.14 52.12 -24.60
CA GLY A 27 9.66 53.50 -24.42
C GLY A 27 10.74 54.59 -24.62
N LEU A 28 11.99 54.21 -24.83
CA LEU A 28 13.09 55.10 -25.19
C LEU A 28 13.50 54.87 -26.64
N SER A 29 12.54 54.96 -27.56
CA SER A 29 12.89 55.34 -28.94
C SER A 29 13.43 56.77 -28.88
N GLY A 30 14.75 56.91 -28.70
CA GLY A 30 15.41 58.10 -29.19
C GLY A 30 15.03 58.20 -30.66
N THR A 31 14.18 59.17 -31.01
CA THR A 31 13.85 59.47 -32.40
C THR A 31 15.17 59.76 -33.11
N ARG A 32 15.74 58.77 -33.82
CA ARG A 32 16.73 59.05 -34.85
C ARG A 32 15.99 59.89 -35.87
N ALA A 33 16.40 61.15 -36.00
CA ALA A 33 15.91 61.99 -37.07
C ALA A 33 16.51 61.43 -38.37
N TYR A 34 15.74 60.60 -39.07
CA TYR A 34 16.08 60.16 -40.42
C TYR A 34 16.09 61.36 -41.36
N GLY A 35 16.80 61.23 -42.48
CA GLY A 35 16.75 62.15 -43.60
C GLY A 35 15.37 62.16 -44.28
N GLN A 36 15.32 62.57 -45.54
CA GLN A 36 14.08 62.64 -46.28
C GLN A 36 13.64 61.23 -46.71
N ALA A 37 12.34 60.93 -46.70
CA ALA A 37 11.83 59.75 -47.41
C ALA A 37 11.79 60.07 -48.91
N VAL A 38 12.66 59.41 -49.68
CA VAL A 38 12.82 59.63 -51.12
C VAL A 38 11.97 58.59 -51.86
N ARG A 39 10.95 59.04 -52.59
CA ARG A 39 9.98 58.16 -53.25
C ARG A 39 10.45 57.75 -54.65
N TRP A 40 10.32 56.47 -54.99
CA TRP A 40 10.56 55.94 -56.33
C TRP A 40 9.42 56.29 -57.29
N THR A 41 9.77 56.91 -58.41
CA THR A 41 8.85 57.33 -59.49
C THR A 41 9.15 56.65 -60.83
N GLY A 42 10.39 56.18 -61.05
CA GLY A 42 10.87 55.60 -62.31
C GLY A 42 10.66 56.48 -63.55
N ALA A 43 10.65 57.80 -63.37
CA ALA A 43 10.38 58.75 -64.45
C ALA A 43 11.61 59.04 -65.35
N GLY A 44 12.80 58.50 -65.01
CA GLY A 44 14.09 58.78 -65.63
C GLY A 44 14.39 58.01 -66.93
N GLY A 45 13.50 57.12 -67.36
CA GLY A 45 13.59 56.38 -68.64
C GLY A 45 14.30 55.02 -68.57
N ASP A 46 14.77 54.61 -67.38
CA ASP A 46 15.31 53.29 -67.04
C ASP A 46 14.81 52.88 -65.63
N ASP A 47 15.19 51.70 -65.17
CA ASP A 47 14.81 51.19 -63.83
C ASP A 47 15.93 51.40 -62.78
N ASN A 48 17.02 52.10 -63.10
CA ASN A 48 18.25 52.10 -62.30
C ASN A 48 18.18 53.06 -61.11
N TRP A 49 18.63 52.62 -59.94
CA TRP A 49 18.71 53.45 -58.74
C TRP A 49 19.72 54.60 -58.89
N SER A 50 20.79 54.42 -59.69
CA SER A 50 21.80 55.45 -59.97
C SER A 50 21.30 56.66 -60.78
N ASN A 51 20.11 56.56 -61.39
CA ASN A 51 19.49 57.65 -62.13
C ASN A 51 18.62 58.51 -61.18
N GLU A 52 19.12 59.70 -60.82
CA GLU A 52 18.45 60.63 -59.90
C GLU A 52 17.02 60.99 -60.33
N TYR A 53 16.73 60.98 -61.64
CA TYR A 53 15.41 61.29 -62.20
C TYR A 53 14.36 60.19 -61.98
N ASN A 54 14.77 59.01 -61.53
CA ASN A 54 13.84 57.96 -61.09
C ASN A 54 13.28 58.23 -59.68
N TRP A 55 13.82 59.22 -58.96
CA TRP A 55 13.39 59.60 -57.62
C TRP A 55 12.60 60.93 -57.60
N GLU A 56 11.69 61.11 -56.64
CA GLU A 56 10.74 62.24 -56.55
C GLU A 56 11.43 63.63 -56.54
N PHE A 57 10.81 64.64 -57.17
CA PHE A 57 11.40 65.98 -57.38
C PHE A 57 11.55 66.80 -56.07
N PRO A 58 12.68 67.51 -55.84
CA PRO A 58 13.84 67.61 -56.72
C PRO A 58 14.61 66.27 -56.82
N PRO A 59 15.05 65.85 -58.02
CA PRO A 59 15.74 64.57 -58.22
C PRO A 59 16.92 64.47 -57.26
N ILE A 60 16.89 63.47 -56.38
CA ILE A 60 17.94 63.23 -55.40
C ILE A 60 18.14 61.73 -55.24
N LEU A 61 19.40 61.29 -55.30
CA LEU A 61 19.75 59.92 -54.97
C LEU A 61 19.60 59.72 -53.46
N PRO A 62 18.90 58.67 -52.99
CA PRO A 62 18.82 58.37 -51.57
C PRO A 62 20.21 58.03 -51.02
N GLY A 63 20.60 58.69 -49.93
CA GLY A 63 21.85 58.43 -49.22
C GLY A 63 21.68 57.61 -47.94
N PRO A 64 22.76 57.38 -47.17
CA PRO A 64 22.76 56.52 -45.98
C PRO A 64 21.83 56.99 -44.84
N ALA A 65 21.40 58.25 -44.84
CA ALA A 65 20.45 58.78 -43.85
C ALA A 65 18.99 58.73 -44.33
N ASP A 66 18.76 58.48 -45.62
CA ASP A 66 17.46 58.60 -46.27
C ASP A 66 16.71 57.26 -46.32
N VAL A 67 15.39 57.35 -46.50
CA VAL A 67 14.53 56.16 -46.61
C VAL A 67 14.05 56.01 -48.05
N ALA A 68 14.41 54.92 -48.71
CA ALA A 68 13.89 54.58 -50.03
C ALA A 68 12.43 54.10 -49.89
N LYS A 69 11.50 54.80 -50.54
CA LYS A 69 10.05 54.55 -50.41
C LYS A 69 9.41 54.17 -51.76
N PHE A 70 8.67 53.08 -51.77
CA PHE A 70 7.86 52.60 -52.88
C PHE A 70 6.38 52.64 -52.50
N ASP A 71 5.55 53.25 -53.35
CA ASP A 71 4.10 53.28 -53.16
C ASP A 71 3.30 53.23 -54.47
N ALA A 72 2.05 52.77 -54.38
CA ALA A 72 1.20 52.50 -55.54
C ALA A 72 0.82 53.73 -56.38
N THR A 73 1.16 54.95 -55.92
CA THR A 73 0.78 56.17 -56.64
C THR A 73 1.73 56.46 -57.80
N TYR A 74 3.02 56.08 -57.67
CA TYR A 74 4.07 56.51 -58.59
C TYR A 74 5.14 55.46 -58.90
N SER A 75 5.21 54.34 -58.18
CA SER A 75 6.28 53.37 -58.38
C SER A 75 5.95 52.43 -59.56
N PRO A 76 6.73 52.42 -60.66
CA PRO A 76 6.62 51.34 -61.64
C PRO A 76 6.89 50.01 -60.93
N GLY A 77 6.35 48.93 -61.50
CA GLY A 77 6.40 47.60 -60.90
C GLY A 77 7.80 47.01 -60.75
N ARG A 78 8.88 47.74 -61.11
CA ARG A 78 10.27 47.29 -61.02
C ARG A 78 11.24 48.44 -60.69
N SER A 79 12.34 48.14 -60.00
CA SER A 79 13.53 48.98 -59.85
C SER A 79 14.80 48.09 -59.78
N ALA A 80 15.96 48.65 -60.09
CA ALA A 80 17.22 47.93 -60.20
C ALA A 80 18.36 48.64 -59.46
N VAL A 81 19.05 47.92 -58.57
CA VAL A 81 20.23 48.40 -57.83
C VAL A 81 21.47 48.14 -58.68
N ASP A 82 21.81 49.08 -59.55
CA ASP A 82 22.87 48.91 -60.56
C ASP A 82 24.29 49.22 -60.07
N ILE A 83 24.42 49.77 -58.87
CA ILE A 83 25.66 50.01 -58.13
C ILE A 83 25.41 49.74 -56.63
N ASP A 84 26.46 49.62 -55.83
CA ASP A 84 26.28 49.46 -54.38
C ASP A 84 25.62 50.71 -53.77
N PHE A 85 24.59 50.51 -52.95
CA PHE A 85 23.84 51.57 -52.26
C PHE A 85 23.81 51.35 -50.75
N SER A 86 23.74 52.45 -50.01
CA SER A 86 23.48 52.44 -48.57
C SER A 86 22.39 53.45 -48.23
N ILE A 87 21.39 53.01 -47.48
CA ILE A 87 20.20 53.79 -47.08
C ILE A 87 19.87 53.52 -45.62
N ALA A 88 19.15 54.44 -44.97
CA ALA A 88 18.70 54.24 -43.60
C ALA A 88 17.54 53.24 -43.53
N GLY A 89 16.62 53.28 -44.48
CA GLY A 89 15.46 52.41 -44.48
C GLY A 89 14.91 52.09 -45.85
N LEU A 90 14.32 50.90 -46.00
CA LEU A 90 13.66 50.45 -47.22
C LEU A 90 12.18 50.19 -46.93
N LYS A 91 11.29 50.87 -47.66
CA LYS A 91 9.86 50.89 -47.34
C LYS A 91 8.97 50.69 -48.56
N TYR A 92 8.13 49.65 -48.52
CA TYR A 92 7.07 49.36 -49.50
C TYR A 92 5.70 49.51 -48.84
N VAL A 93 4.83 50.34 -49.42
CA VAL A 93 3.47 50.62 -48.88
C VAL A 93 2.47 50.85 -50.01
N GLY A 94 1.19 51.07 -49.70
CA GLY A 94 0.22 51.51 -50.70
C GLY A 94 -0.52 50.40 -51.46
N ASN A 95 -0.41 49.13 -51.09
CA ASN A 95 -0.78 47.96 -51.92
C ASN A 95 0.01 47.91 -53.23
N SER A 96 1.26 48.39 -53.22
CA SER A 96 2.13 48.32 -54.40
C SER A 96 2.56 46.88 -54.67
N THR A 97 2.56 46.49 -55.95
CA THR A 97 3.36 45.36 -56.43
C THR A 97 4.69 45.90 -56.95
N HIS A 98 5.82 45.36 -56.52
CA HIS A 98 7.12 45.86 -56.93
C HIS A 98 8.20 44.77 -56.95
N GLU A 99 9.02 44.75 -57.99
CA GLU A 99 10.23 43.95 -58.11
C GLU A 99 11.46 44.81 -57.84
N LEU A 100 12.29 44.45 -56.87
CA LEU A 100 13.62 45.02 -56.67
C LEU A 100 14.65 44.02 -57.19
N ASP A 101 15.33 44.36 -58.28
CA ASP A 101 16.42 43.55 -58.83
C ASP A 101 17.77 44.10 -58.37
N LEU A 102 18.56 43.29 -57.69
CA LEU A 102 19.88 43.69 -57.20
C LEU A 102 20.95 43.69 -58.30
N LEU A 103 20.72 43.11 -59.48
CA LEU A 103 21.69 43.01 -60.58
C LEU A 103 23.09 42.46 -60.18
N GLY A 104 23.21 41.77 -59.05
CA GLY A 104 24.50 41.35 -58.48
C GLY A 104 25.18 42.35 -57.52
N SER A 105 24.59 43.53 -57.29
CA SER A 105 25.10 44.59 -56.41
C SER A 105 24.77 44.35 -54.94
N TYR A 106 25.37 45.17 -54.06
CA TYR A 106 25.09 45.19 -52.62
C TYR A 106 24.18 46.36 -52.22
N LEU A 107 23.06 46.06 -51.55
CA LEU A 107 22.20 47.07 -50.92
C LEU A 107 22.26 46.96 -49.40
N GLN A 108 22.82 47.98 -48.74
CA GLN A 108 22.86 48.07 -47.27
C GLN A 108 21.70 48.94 -46.75
N VAL A 109 20.91 48.39 -45.83
CA VAL A 109 19.83 49.09 -45.13
C VAL A 109 20.16 49.19 -43.65
N ASP A 110 20.59 50.35 -43.18
CA ASP A 110 21.22 50.49 -41.86
C ASP A 110 20.27 50.38 -40.66
N ASP A 111 18.96 50.60 -40.83
CA ASP A 111 18.00 50.64 -39.71
C ASP A 111 16.79 49.72 -39.92
N PHE A 112 15.97 49.93 -40.94
CA PHE A 112 14.73 49.14 -41.06
C PHE A 112 14.31 48.79 -42.49
N VAL A 113 13.73 47.60 -42.61
CA VAL A 113 12.96 47.18 -43.79
C VAL A 113 11.49 47.04 -43.40
N GLN A 114 10.60 47.64 -44.19
CA GLN A 114 9.15 47.60 -44.00
C GLN A 114 8.44 47.24 -45.30
N VAL A 115 7.85 46.04 -45.36
CA VAL A 115 6.96 45.61 -46.45
C VAL A 115 5.53 45.63 -45.92
N GLY A 116 4.71 46.59 -46.35
CA GLY A 116 3.36 46.79 -45.81
C GLY A 116 3.40 47.14 -44.32
N SER A 117 3.83 48.36 -43.97
CA SER A 117 3.80 48.88 -42.60
C SER A 117 3.52 50.38 -42.57
N ASP A 118 2.33 50.78 -42.06
CA ASP A 118 2.02 52.20 -41.88
C ASP A 118 1.22 52.50 -40.59
N LYS A 119 1.50 53.69 -40.03
CA LYS A 119 0.97 54.29 -38.80
C LYS A 119 -0.16 55.30 -39.09
N SER A 120 -0.29 55.78 -40.33
CA SER A 120 -1.25 56.84 -40.69
C SER A 120 -2.39 56.34 -41.59
N LYS A 121 -3.56 56.12 -40.98
CA LYS A 121 -4.91 56.02 -41.58
C LYS A 121 -4.98 55.38 -42.97
N GLY A 122 -4.98 54.05 -43.00
CA GLY A 122 -5.29 53.25 -44.18
C GLY A 122 -4.26 52.15 -44.36
N GLY A 123 -4.52 50.95 -43.80
CA GLY A 123 -3.73 49.76 -44.07
C GLY A 123 -3.52 49.59 -45.57
N THR A 124 -2.26 49.51 -45.96
CA THR A 124 -1.85 49.34 -47.34
C THR A 124 -0.70 48.34 -47.37
N GLY A 125 -1.02 47.15 -47.84
CA GLY A 125 -0.12 46.02 -48.02
C GLY A 125 0.95 46.27 -49.08
N ALA A 126 1.71 45.24 -49.41
CA ALA A 126 2.63 45.25 -50.55
C ALA A 126 2.94 43.82 -51.00
N ILE A 127 3.14 43.61 -52.29
CA ILE A 127 3.64 42.35 -52.84
C ILE A 127 4.98 42.66 -53.48
N VAL A 128 6.05 42.08 -52.96
CA VAL A 128 7.41 42.43 -53.34
C VAL A 128 8.18 41.18 -53.76
N ASP A 129 8.89 41.29 -54.87
CA ASP A 129 9.89 40.31 -55.30
C ASP A 129 11.27 40.95 -55.15
N TRP A 130 12.18 40.29 -54.45
CA TRP A 130 13.61 40.61 -54.46
C TRP A 130 14.31 39.59 -55.35
N THR A 131 14.87 40.08 -56.45
CA THR A 131 15.54 39.28 -57.48
C THR A 131 17.00 39.70 -57.60
N SER A 132 17.83 38.84 -58.19
CA SER A 132 19.17 39.22 -58.64
C SER A 132 19.45 38.60 -60.00
N SER A 133 19.21 39.35 -61.07
CA SER A 133 19.49 38.85 -62.43
C SER A 133 20.99 38.81 -62.78
N GLY A 134 21.85 39.39 -61.92
CA GLY A 134 23.31 39.18 -61.90
C GLY A 134 23.73 38.18 -60.82
N THR A 135 24.90 37.53 -60.97
CA THR A 135 25.39 36.59 -59.95
C THR A 135 25.79 37.33 -58.66
N GLY A 136 25.17 37.00 -57.51
CA GLY A 136 25.66 37.38 -56.18
C GLY A 136 25.03 38.60 -55.50
N GLY A 137 23.83 39.03 -55.91
CA GLY A 137 23.15 40.18 -55.29
C GLY A 137 22.86 39.94 -53.80
N THR A 138 23.27 40.89 -52.97
CA THR A 138 23.16 40.78 -51.51
C THR A 138 22.50 42.01 -50.90
N LEU A 139 21.58 41.80 -49.97
CA LEU A 139 20.89 42.86 -49.21
C LEU A 139 21.24 42.73 -47.73
N GLY A 140 21.92 43.72 -47.17
CA GLY A 140 22.21 43.82 -45.74
C GLY A 140 21.11 44.60 -45.00
N ILE A 141 20.70 44.13 -43.82
CA ILE A 141 19.78 44.83 -42.93
C ILE A 141 20.42 44.96 -41.54
N GLY A 142 20.59 46.20 -41.08
CA GLY A 142 21.32 46.50 -39.85
C GLY A 142 22.82 46.21 -39.97
N ASN A 143 23.52 46.30 -38.84
CA ASN A 143 24.95 46.01 -38.74
C ASN A 143 25.24 45.25 -37.44
N PRO A 144 26.36 44.48 -37.36
CA PRO A 144 26.82 43.89 -36.10
C PRO A 144 26.93 44.93 -34.99
N GLY A 145 26.33 44.66 -33.82
CA GLY A 145 26.25 45.58 -32.68
C GLY A 145 25.34 46.81 -32.86
N ALA A 146 24.72 46.99 -34.03
CA ALA A 146 23.76 48.06 -34.33
C ALA A 146 22.59 47.49 -35.14
N LEU A 147 21.75 46.74 -34.43
CA LEU A 147 20.70 45.93 -35.03
C LEU A 147 19.56 46.76 -35.62
N GLY A 148 19.08 46.31 -36.79
CA GLY A 148 17.91 46.86 -37.46
C GLY A 148 16.60 46.13 -37.12
N THR A 149 15.54 46.44 -37.88
CA THR A 149 14.25 45.74 -37.82
C THR A 149 13.77 45.31 -39.21
N PHE A 150 13.15 44.14 -39.32
CA PHE A 150 12.62 43.63 -40.57
C PHE A 150 11.15 43.23 -40.41
N HIS A 151 10.26 44.01 -41.02
CA HIS A 151 8.83 43.95 -40.78
C HIS A 151 8.05 43.70 -42.08
N LEU A 152 7.24 42.64 -42.08
CA LEU A 152 6.34 42.28 -43.16
C LEU A 152 4.92 42.21 -42.63
N GLY A 153 4.01 43.02 -43.19
CA GLY A 153 2.58 42.95 -42.85
C GLY A 153 2.33 43.37 -41.40
N VAL A 154 2.95 44.47 -40.97
CA VAL A 154 2.83 44.98 -39.60
C VAL A 154 1.76 46.06 -39.52
N ASN A 155 0.66 45.79 -38.82
CA ASN A 155 -0.44 46.71 -38.64
C ASN A 155 -0.36 47.43 -37.29
N THR A 156 -0.23 48.76 -37.36
CA THR A 156 -0.17 49.66 -36.19
C THR A 156 -1.37 50.61 -36.15
N SER A 157 -2.32 50.49 -37.10
CA SER A 157 -3.42 51.45 -37.30
C SER A 157 -4.61 51.18 -36.36
N PRO A 158 -5.17 52.23 -35.73
CA PRO A 158 -6.35 52.13 -34.86
C PRO A 158 -7.69 51.88 -35.61
N GLY A 159 -7.71 51.82 -36.95
CA GLY A 159 -8.92 51.62 -37.76
C GLY A 159 -9.08 50.22 -38.39
N ASP A 160 -10.31 49.90 -38.83
CA ASP A 160 -10.75 48.66 -39.49
C ASP A 160 -10.12 48.44 -40.88
N VAL A 161 -8.80 48.31 -40.95
CA VAL A 161 -8.08 48.20 -42.23
C VAL A 161 -7.15 47.00 -42.23
N ALA A 162 -7.14 46.27 -43.35
CA ALA A 162 -6.24 45.16 -43.57
C ALA A 162 -4.88 45.63 -44.08
N ASN A 163 -3.81 45.01 -43.58
CA ASN A 163 -2.46 45.17 -44.07
C ASN A 163 -1.92 43.79 -44.42
N ILE A 164 -1.68 43.55 -45.71
CA ILE A 164 -1.32 42.25 -46.26
C ILE A 164 0.00 42.40 -47.02
N ALA A 165 1.06 41.77 -46.54
CA ALA A 165 2.37 41.83 -47.17
C ALA A 165 2.84 40.46 -47.64
N SER A 166 3.44 40.41 -48.83
CA SER A 166 4.16 39.25 -49.32
C SER A 166 5.53 39.69 -49.82
N LEU A 167 6.58 38.98 -49.40
CA LEU A 167 7.93 39.13 -49.93
C LEU A 167 8.41 37.76 -50.45
N PHE A 168 8.85 37.75 -51.70
CA PHE A 168 9.48 36.59 -52.33
C PHE A 168 10.95 36.89 -52.59
N LEU A 169 11.81 35.94 -52.22
CA LEU A 169 13.24 36.01 -52.49
C LEU A 169 13.58 35.05 -53.63
N HIS A 170 14.19 35.55 -54.71
CA HIS A 170 14.62 34.74 -55.86
C HIS A 170 16.11 34.99 -56.17
N ASP A 171 16.96 33.97 -55.94
CA ASP A 171 18.41 34.04 -56.16
C ASP A 171 19.12 35.20 -55.43
N VAL A 172 18.59 35.65 -54.29
CA VAL A 172 19.16 36.74 -53.47
C VAL A 172 19.70 36.25 -52.14
N THR A 173 20.78 36.89 -51.67
CA THR A 173 21.25 36.73 -50.28
C THR A 173 20.78 37.91 -49.43
N VAL A 174 20.20 37.64 -48.27
CA VAL A 174 19.78 38.65 -47.30
C VAL A 174 20.50 38.39 -45.98
N ASP A 175 21.34 39.34 -45.58
CA ASP A 175 22.07 39.32 -44.31
C ASP A 175 21.42 40.27 -43.30
N ALA A 176 20.58 39.73 -42.43
CA ALA A 176 19.78 40.50 -41.48
C ALA A 176 20.35 40.45 -40.06
N TYR A 177 21.10 41.49 -39.69
CA TYR A 177 21.48 41.81 -38.31
C TYR A 177 20.36 42.59 -37.63
N VAL A 178 19.29 41.89 -37.24
CA VAL A 178 18.06 42.51 -36.75
C VAL A 178 17.73 42.09 -35.32
N SER A 179 17.15 43.01 -34.54
CA SER A 179 16.61 42.66 -33.23
C SER A 179 15.25 41.98 -33.34
N ASP A 180 14.50 42.27 -34.39
CA ASP A 180 13.14 41.78 -34.62
C ASP A 180 12.90 41.55 -36.12
N LEU A 181 12.57 40.30 -36.47
CA LEU A 181 11.94 39.93 -37.73
C LEU A 181 10.49 39.58 -37.45
N SER A 182 9.54 40.38 -37.96
CA SER A 182 8.11 40.15 -37.78
C SER A 182 7.40 39.93 -39.12
N ILE A 183 6.75 38.79 -39.25
CA ILE A 183 5.92 38.39 -40.40
C ILE A 183 4.48 38.27 -39.92
N GLY A 184 3.64 39.24 -40.30
CA GLY A 184 2.25 39.32 -39.85
C GLY A 184 2.16 39.68 -38.38
N ARG A 185 2.21 40.99 -38.06
CA ARG A 185 2.17 41.47 -36.68
C ARG A 185 1.15 42.58 -36.49
N LYS A 186 0.20 42.36 -35.59
CA LYS A 186 -0.73 43.39 -35.12
C LYS A 186 -0.20 44.01 -33.83
N THR A 187 -0.15 45.34 -33.81
CA THR A 187 0.21 46.13 -32.63
C THR A 187 -0.81 47.22 -32.32
N SER A 188 -1.88 47.29 -33.13
CA SER A 188 -2.94 48.26 -32.93
C SER A 188 -3.93 47.82 -31.86
N ASP A 189 -4.46 48.83 -31.17
CA ASP A 189 -5.62 48.75 -30.29
C ASP A 189 -6.94 48.58 -31.07
N SER A 190 -6.89 48.61 -32.40
CA SER A 190 -8.07 48.44 -33.26
C SER A 190 -8.64 47.04 -33.19
N PHE A 191 -9.96 47.01 -33.17
CA PHE A 191 -10.81 45.88 -32.87
C PHE A 191 -10.94 44.91 -34.08
N SER A 192 -10.84 45.37 -35.34
CA SER A 192 -10.94 44.50 -36.54
C SER A 192 -9.72 44.49 -37.47
N ALA A 193 -8.59 45.09 -37.04
CA ALA A 193 -7.40 45.17 -37.88
C ALA A 193 -6.88 43.78 -38.29
N ILE A 194 -6.47 43.67 -39.56
CA ILE A 194 -5.83 42.47 -40.14
C ILE A 194 -4.37 42.78 -40.41
N ALA A 195 -3.47 41.90 -39.98
CA ALA A 195 -2.03 41.99 -40.18
C ALA A 195 -1.51 40.66 -40.75
N ASP A 196 -1.55 40.51 -42.07
CA ASP A 196 -1.13 39.30 -42.74
C ASP A 196 0.25 39.51 -43.40
N GLY A 197 1.21 38.63 -43.16
CA GLY A 197 2.55 38.68 -43.72
C GLY A 197 2.97 37.32 -44.27
N THR A 198 3.64 37.31 -45.42
CA THR A 198 4.24 36.12 -46.03
C THR A 198 5.68 36.41 -46.45
N LEU A 199 6.60 35.52 -46.12
CA LEU A 199 7.97 35.50 -46.60
C LEU A 199 8.25 34.13 -47.20
N THR A 200 8.56 34.10 -48.50
CA THR A 200 8.87 32.86 -49.23
C THR A 200 10.29 32.93 -49.77
N LEU A 201 11.09 31.90 -49.47
CA LEU A 201 12.43 31.74 -49.98
C LEU A 201 12.39 30.79 -51.19
N GLY A 202 12.60 31.35 -52.38
CA GLY A 202 12.79 30.58 -53.60
C GLY A 202 14.12 29.84 -53.63
N GLU A 203 14.29 28.97 -54.63
CA GLU A 203 15.56 28.29 -54.90
C GLU A 203 16.69 29.31 -55.10
N GLY A 204 17.91 28.97 -54.68
CA GLY A 204 19.08 29.85 -54.78
C GLY A 204 19.12 31.01 -53.76
N SER A 205 18.00 31.34 -53.10
CA SER A 205 17.94 32.40 -52.10
C SER A 205 18.49 31.98 -50.74
N THR A 206 19.14 32.92 -50.04
CA THR A 206 19.65 32.75 -48.67
C THR A 206 19.15 33.86 -47.77
N LEU A 207 18.65 33.52 -46.58
CA LEU A 207 18.29 34.48 -45.54
C LEU A 207 19.02 34.13 -44.24
N ASN A 208 19.95 34.99 -43.85
CA ASN A 208 20.69 34.90 -42.59
C ASN A 208 20.06 35.87 -41.59
N VAL A 209 19.68 35.42 -40.40
CA VAL A 209 19.05 36.25 -39.36
C VAL A 209 19.78 36.09 -38.04
N GLY A 210 20.37 37.19 -37.56
CA GLY A 210 21.12 37.22 -36.31
C GLY A 210 22.44 36.46 -36.36
N THR A 211 23.22 36.57 -35.28
CA THR A 211 24.48 35.85 -35.08
C THR A 211 24.53 35.24 -33.68
N ALA A 212 25.60 34.50 -33.36
CA ALA A 212 25.79 33.96 -32.02
C ALA A 212 25.92 35.06 -30.95
N ASP A 213 26.46 36.23 -31.30
CA ASP A 213 26.64 37.37 -30.39
C ASP A 213 25.43 38.33 -30.41
N ASP A 214 24.76 38.43 -31.55
CA ASP A 214 23.60 39.31 -31.78
C ASP A 214 22.36 38.47 -32.14
N LEU A 215 21.70 37.91 -31.13
CA LEU A 215 20.53 37.06 -31.30
C LEU A 215 19.27 37.87 -31.65
N ALA A 216 18.54 37.42 -32.67
CA ALA A 216 17.28 38.05 -33.10
C ALA A 216 16.05 37.49 -32.39
N VAL A 217 14.93 38.19 -32.44
CA VAL A 217 13.58 37.64 -32.17
C VAL A 217 12.85 37.49 -33.49
N VAL A 218 12.33 36.29 -33.78
CA VAL A 218 11.49 36.04 -34.95
C VAL A 218 10.04 35.84 -34.52
N ASN A 219 9.14 36.60 -35.12
CA ASN A 219 7.70 36.53 -34.87
C ASN A 219 6.97 36.21 -36.18
N ILE A 220 6.23 35.10 -36.19
CA ILE A 220 5.39 34.66 -37.32
C ILE A 220 3.95 34.63 -36.81
N GLY A 221 3.13 35.59 -37.20
CA GLY A 221 1.75 35.71 -36.72
C GLY A 221 1.69 36.14 -35.26
N ARG A 222 1.97 37.41 -34.99
CA ARG A 222 1.98 37.98 -33.62
C ARG A 222 0.88 39.00 -33.41
N GLU A 223 0.05 38.78 -32.40
CA GLU A 223 -0.93 39.74 -31.91
C GLU A 223 -0.36 40.46 -30.68
N GLY A 224 -0.53 41.78 -30.60
CA GLY A 224 0.02 42.62 -29.54
C GLY A 224 -0.99 43.62 -28.98
N PHE A 225 -1.05 43.67 -27.63
CA PHE A 225 -1.54 44.74 -26.74
C PHE A 225 -2.80 45.51 -27.21
N ALA A 226 -3.97 45.08 -26.72
CA ALA A 226 -5.18 45.90 -26.66
C ALA A 226 -5.54 46.19 -25.20
N THR A 227 -5.67 47.46 -24.84
CA THR A 227 -5.97 47.91 -23.46
C THR A 227 -7.47 47.89 -23.12
N TYR A 228 -8.36 47.45 -24.02
CA TYR A 228 -9.81 47.63 -23.85
C TYR A 228 -10.68 46.44 -24.30
N ILE A 229 -11.57 46.02 -23.40
CA ILE A 229 -12.41 44.82 -23.48
C ILE A 229 -13.64 45.10 -24.38
N TYR A 230 -13.52 44.94 -25.70
CA TYR A 230 -14.68 44.84 -26.61
C TYR A 230 -14.51 43.67 -27.61
N PRO A 231 -15.59 42.93 -27.94
CA PRO A 231 -15.53 41.69 -28.72
C PRO A 231 -15.51 41.94 -30.23
N THR A 232 -14.42 41.56 -30.93
CA THR A 232 -14.29 41.73 -32.41
C THR A 232 -13.23 40.78 -33.03
N ASP A 233 -13.26 40.63 -34.37
CA ASP A 233 -12.65 39.55 -35.17
C ASP A 233 -11.26 39.86 -35.79
N GLY A 234 -10.50 40.82 -35.25
CA GLY A 234 -9.16 41.16 -35.77
C GLY A 234 -8.18 39.97 -35.76
N ARG A 235 -7.21 39.94 -36.68
CA ARG A 235 -6.22 38.84 -36.77
C ARG A 235 -4.81 39.29 -37.15
N ALA A 236 -3.81 38.52 -36.72
CA ALA A 236 -2.44 38.58 -37.20
C ALA A 236 -2.04 37.22 -37.77
N ALA A 237 -1.74 37.14 -39.07
CA ALA A 237 -1.36 35.90 -39.74
C ALA A 237 0.06 36.00 -40.34
N GLY A 238 0.95 35.08 -40.03
CA GLY A 238 2.29 35.01 -40.59
C GLY A 238 2.58 33.68 -41.26
N LEU A 239 3.26 33.70 -42.40
CA LEU A 239 3.82 32.52 -43.06
C LEU A 239 5.30 32.77 -43.39
N LEU A 240 6.18 31.92 -42.88
CA LEU A 240 7.55 31.78 -43.37
C LEU A 240 7.68 30.44 -44.09
N ASP A 241 7.88 30.48 -45.40
CA ASP A 241 8.06 29.30 -46.24
C ASP A 241 9.52 29.23 -46.71
N ALA A 242 10.32 28.38 -46.05
CA ALA A 242 11.73 28.12 -46.33
C ALA A 242 11.94 26.72 -46.94
N THR A 243 10.96 26.22 -47.70
CA THR A 243 11.00 24.88 -48.29
C THR A 243 12.03 24.72 -49.41
N LEU A 244 12.33 25.78 -50.18
CA LEU A 244 13.21 25.73 -51.35
C LEU A 244 14.57 26.46 -51.17
N GLY A 245 14.60 27.55 -50.39
CA GLY A 245 15.82 28.33 -50.13
C GLY A 245 16.58 27.94 -48.87
N THR A 246 17.63 28.71 -48.56
CA THR A 246 18.47 28.54 -47.36
C THR A 246 18.07 29.56 -46.28
N ALA A 247 17.82 29.12 -45.06
CA ALA A 247 17.48 29.98 -43.93
C ALA A 247 18.37 29.69 -42.73
N ASN A 248 19.27 30.60 -42.34
CA ASN A 248 20.21 30.42 -41.23
C ASN A 248 19.92 31.40 -40.09
N PHE A 249 19.27 30.94 -39.02
CA PHE A 249 18.79 31.82 -37.96
C PHE A 249 19.47 31.54 -36.61
N ASN A 250 19.94 32.60 -35.95
CA ASN A 250 20.43 32.59 -34.57
C ASN A 250 19.54 33.49 -33.70
N LEU A 251 18.73 32.86 -32.86
CA LEU A 251 17.58 33.50 -32.22
C LEU A 251 17.64 33.42 -30.70
N SER A 252 17.13 34.45 -30.06
CA SER A 252 16.77 34.42 -28.63
C SER A 252 15.38 33.83 -28.45
N GLU A 253 14.45 34.16 -29.35
CA GLU A 253 13.10 33.60 -29.37
C GLU A 253 12.60 33.37 -30.80
N LEU A 254 11.95 32.22 -30.99
CA LEU A 254 11.14 31.89 -32.16
C LEU A 254 9.68 31.81 -31.74
N ASN A 255 8.86 32.73 -32.22
CA ASN A 255 7.45 32.86 -31.87
C ASN A 255 6.58 32.61 -33.10
N ILE A 256 5.71 31.59 -33.03
CA ILE A 256 4.88 31.13 -34.14
C ILE A 256 3.44 31.04 -33.65
N GLY A 257 2.61 31.98 -34.07
CA GLY A 257 1.27 32.16 -33.53
C GLY A 257 1.33 32.60 -32.07
N LEU A 258 1.72 33.85 -31.82
CA LEU A 258 1.84 34.42 -30.47
C LEU A 258 0.76 35.46 -30.22
N GLY A 259 -0.16 35.19 -29.29
CA GLY A 259 -1.21 36.10 -28.86
C GLY A 259 -0.96 36.71 -27.47
N THR A 260 -1.53 37.88 -27.20
CA THR A 260 -1.49 38.48 -25.85
C THR A 260 -2.62 37.99 -24.94
N ALA A 261 -2.38 38.03 -23.63
CA ALA A 261 -3.34 37.60 -22.61
C ALA A 261 -4.52 38.59 -22.50
N GLY A 262 -5.77 38.13 -22.74
CA GLY A 262 -6.96 38.84 -22.26
C GLY A 262 -8.16 39.01 -23.21
N HIS A 263 -8.13 38.50 -24.45
CA HIS A 263 -9.25 38.69 -25.40
C HIS A 263 -9.84 37.40 -25.97
N ASP A 264 -11.18 37.33 -25.95
CA ASP A 264 -11.94 36.13 -26.34
C ASP A 264 -12.22 36.01 -27.85
N LYS A 265 -11.62 36.82 -28.75
CA LYS A 265 -11.90 36.70 -30.21
C LYS A 265 -10.79 37.06 -31.21
N SER A 266 -9.76 37.84 -30.86
CA SER A 266 -8.70 38.19 -31.83
C SER A 266 -7.71 37.04 -32.03
N ARG A 267 -7.35 36.72 -33.28
CA ARG A 267 -6.60 35.50 -33.63
C ARG A 267 -5.14 35.79 -33.98
N ALA A 268 -4.22 35.03 -33.40
CA ALA A 268 -2.82 35.00 -33.84
C ALA A 268 -2.58 33.67 -34.58
N THR A 269 -2.11 33.71 -35.83
CA THR A 269 -1.89 32.51 -36.64
C THR A 269 -0.50 32.55 -37.27
N GLY A 270 0.38 31.62 -36.92
CA GLY A 270 1.73 31.55 -37.47
C GLY A 270 2.01 30.19 -38.08
N THR A 271 2.68 30.17 -39.24
CA THR A 271 3.13 28.95 -39.90
C THR A 271 4.60 29.07 -40.31
N LEU A 272 5.41 28.10 -39.90
CA LEU A 272 6.79 27.89 -40.37
C LEU A 272 6.85 26.59 -41.17
N ARG A 273 7.38 26.65 -42.39
CA ARG A 273 7.74 25.48 -43.18
C ARG A 273 9.23 25.45 -43.43
N THR A 274 9.86 24.31 -43.22
CA THR A 274 11.31 24.15 -43.40
C THR A 274 11.61 23.14 -44.52
N GLY A 275 12.68 23.41 -45.26
CA GLY A 275 13.30 22.48 -46.20
C GLY A 275 14.77 22.23 -45.86
N LEU A 276 15.46 21.44 -46.69
CA LEU A 276 16.84 20.97 -46.44
C LEU A 276 17.86 22.09 -46.14
N GLY A 277 17.67 23.29 -46.69
CA GLY A 277 18.54 24.45 -46.45
C GLY A 277 18.25 25.24 -45.17
N THR A 278 17.29 24.81 -44.34
CA THR A 278 16.91 25.53 -43.12
C THR A 278 17.76 25.08 -41.93
N ASN A 279 18.38 26.03 -41.24
CA ASN A 279 19.11 25.83 -39.99
C ASN A 279 18.75 26.93 -38.98
N ILE A 280 17.96 26.57 -37.97
CA ILE A 280 17.48 27.50 -36.95
C ILE A 280 18.02 27.07 -35.60
N THR A 281 18.76 27.95 -34.94
CA THR A 281 19.15 27.81 -33.53
C THR A 281 18.44 28.88 -32.71
N THR A 282 17.65 28.48 -31.71
CA THR A 282 16.93 29.38 -30.82
C THR A 282 17.12 29.01 -29.36
N ALA A 283 17.07 29.99 -28.45
CA ALA A 283 16.99 29.69 -27.02
C ALA A 283 15.61 29.13 -26.65
N THR A 284 14.54 29.83 -27.04
CA THR A 284 13.15 29.43 -26.76
C THR A 284 12.33 29.35 -28.05
N ALA A 285 11.42 28.38 -28.14
CA ALA A 285 10.44 28.27 -29.20
C ALA A 285 9.01 28.22 -28.64
N LYS A 286 8.13 29.07 -29.18
CA LYS A 286 6.73 29.20 -28.78
C LYS A 286 5.83 28.96 -29.98
N VAL A 287 5.07 27.88 -29.97
CA VAL A 287 4.20 27.46 -31.07
C VAL A 287 2.75 27.44 -30.57
N GLY A 288 1.95 28.42 -31.00
CA GLY A 288 0.55 28.53 -30.58
C GLY A 288 0.41 28.94 -29.12
N VAL A 289 0.97 30.09 -28.76
CA VAL A 289 1.01 30.58 -27.37
C VAL A 289 0.17 31.84 -27.23
N GLY A 290 -0.73 31.86 -26.24
CA GLY A 290 -1.65 32.95 -25.96
C GLY A 290 -3.10 32.63 -26.35
N THR A 291 -4.02 33.54 -25.99
CA THR A 291 -5.45 33.32 -26.22
C THR A 291 -5.78 33.42 -27.70
N HIS A 292 -6.55 32.47 -28.25
CA HIS A 292 -6.88 32.37 -29.69
C HIS A 292 -5.64 32.27 -30.61
N ALA A 293 -4.53 31.75 -30.08
CA ALA A 293 -3.31 31.53 -30.83
C ALA A 293 -3.36 30.20 -31.57
N THR A 294 -2.81 30.17 -32.79
CA THR A 294 -2.61 28.98 -33.59
C THR A 294 -1.21 29.02 -34.19
N GLY A 295 -0.34 28.10 -33.81
CA GLY A 295 1.01 27.99 -34.35
C GLY A 295 1.23 26.63 -35.02
N THR A 296 1.85 26.64 -36.18
CA THR A 296 2.20 25.41 -36.92
C THR A 296 3.67 25.46 -37.34
N VAL A 297 4.41 24.41 -37.01
CA VAL A 297 5.73 24.11 -37.56
C VAL A 297 5.62 22.81 -38.34
N ASP A 298 5.93 22.86 -39.63
CA ASP A 298 5.99 21.69 -40.53
C ASP A 298 7.42 21.57 -41.04
N MET A 299 8.16 20.60 -40.50
CA MET A 299 9.53 20.33 -40.92
C MET A 299 9.55 19.18 -41.93
N ASP A 300 10.00 19.46 -43.14
CA ASP A 300 10.19 18.49 -44.24
C ASP A 300 11.62 18.58 -44.79
N GLY A 301 12.58 18.69 -43.87
CA GLY A 301 14.01 18.91 -44.08
C GLY A 301 14.55 20.05 -43.22
N GLY A 302 15.87 20.01 -42.97
CA GLY A 302 16.59 21.05 -42.22
C GLY A 302 16.78 20.73 -40.73
N LEU A 303 17.37 21.67 -40.00
CA LEU A 303 17.72 21.55 -38.58
C LEU A 303 17.04 22.64 -37.74
N LEU A 304 16.37 22.25 -36.67
CA LEU A 304 15.89 23.13 -35.61
C LEU A 304 16.54 22.72 -34.28
N THR A 305 17.29 23.64 -33.67
CA THR A 305 17.90 23.46 -32.34
C THR A 305 17.27 24.44 -31.35
N ILE A 306 16.72 23.92 -30.26
CA ILE A 306 16.10 24.69 -29.16
C ILE A 306 16.89 24.42 -27.89
N LYS A 307 17.46 25.46 -27.28
CA LYS A 307 18.36 25.30 -26.12
C LYS A 307 17.64 25.19 -24.78
N ASP A 308 16.57 25.97 -24.57
CA ASP A 308 15.91 26.14 -23.27
C ASP A 308 14.47 25.60 -23.26
N ASP A 309 13.49 26.37 -23.71
CA ASP A 309 12.07 26.06 -23.52
C ASP A 309 11.37 25.85 -24.88
N LEU A 310 10.60 24.76 -25.02
CA LEU A 310 9.70 24.53 -26.15
C LEU A 310 8.25 24.43 -25.65
N TRP A 311 7.40 25.34 -26.11
CA TRP A 311 5.97 25.36 -25.80
C TRP A 311 5.14 25.12 -27.05
N ILE A 312 4.25 24.14 -27.00
CA ILE A 312 3.36 23.76 -28.09
C ILE A 312 1.93 23.80 -27.55
N GLY A 313 1.15 24.80 -27.95
CA GLY A 313 -0.19 25.02 -27.43
C GLY A 313 -0.15 25.48 -25.98
N HIS A 314 0.10 26.77 -25.73
CA HIS A 314 0.17 27.33 -24.38
C HIS A 314 -0.83 28.47 -24.17
N GLN A 315 -1.86 28.25 -23.36
CA GLN A 315 -2.78 29.31 -22.96
C GLN A 315 -2.18 30.12 -21.79
N ALA A 316 -1.53 31.23 -22.12
CA ALA A 316 -0.71 32.04 -21.20
C ALA A 316 -1.43 33.25 -20.54
N GLY A 317 -2.76 33.28 -20.50
CA GLY A 317 -3.52 34.46 -20.04
C GLY A 317 -4.83 34.14 -19.31
N ASN A 318 -5.61 35.16 -18.95
CA ASN A 318 -6.94 34.98 -18.31
C ASN A 318 -8.09 34.82 -19.33
N GLY A 319 -7.80 34.77 -20.63
CA GLY A 319 -8.81 34.66 -21.68
C GLY A 319 -9.43 33.26 -21.76
N SER A 320 -10.61 33.16 -22.38
CA SER A 320 -11.37 31.91 -22.53
C SER A 320 -11.14 31.18 -23.87
N GLY A 321 -10.37 31.76 -24.79
CA GLY A 321 -10.07 31.16 -26.09
C GLY A 321 -9.15 29.93 -26.06
N PRO A 322 -9.07 29.15 -27.16
CA PRO A 322 -8.11 28.07 -27.30
C PRO A 322 -6.72 28.60 -27.69
N ALA A 323 -5.67 27.91 -27.25
CA ALA A 323 -4.29 28.07 -27.70
C ALA A 323 -3.83 26.76 -28.34
N ASN A 324 -3.64 26.76 -29.66
CA ASN A 324 -3.39 25.57 -30.47
C ASN A 324 -1.97 25.58 -31.04
N GLY A 325 -1.14 24.63 -30.66
CA GLY A 325 0.19 24.46 -31.23
C GLY A 325 0.34 23.11 -31.91
N THR A 326 0.99 23.10 -33.06
CA THR A 326 1.33 21.88 -33.80
C THR A 326 2.78 21.94 -34.27
N VAL A 327 3.54 20.89 -33.98
CA VAL A 327 4.88 20.67 -34.53
C VAL A 327 4.89 19.28 -35.17
N THR A 328 5.18 19.23 -36.46
CA THR A 328 5.34 18.00 -37.23
C THR A 328 6.77 17.91 -37.75
N VAL A 329 7.44 16.79 -37.49
CA VAL A 329 8.79 16.50 -37.95
C VAL A 329 8.73 15.29 -38.87
N ARG A 330 9.09 15.50 -40.14
CA ARG A 330 9.07 14.48 -41.19
C ARG A 330 10.18 14.70 -42.21
N GLY A 331 10.38 13.73 -43.09
CA GLY A 331 11.53 13.67 -43.98
C GLY A 331 12.84 13.66 -43.19
N SER A 332 13.95 13.91 -43.87
CA SER A 332 15.29 13.98 -43.25
C SER A 332 15.51 15.27 -42.42
N SER A 333 14.52 15.64 -41.60
CA SER A 333 14.55 16.74 -40.64
C SER A 333 15.32 16.35 -39.38
N SER A 334 15.98 17.31 -38.74
CA SER A 334 16.59 17.14 -37.42
C SER A 334 16.01 18.15 -36.43
N LEU A 335 15.55 17.67 -35.27
CA LEU A 335 15.06 18.52 -34.19
C LEU A 335 15.77 18.15 -32.88
N TYR A 336 16.54 19.10 -32.34
CA TYR A 336 17.26 18.94 -31.09
C TYR A 336 16.71 19.89 -30.03
N VAL A 337 16.28 19.33 -28.89
CA VAL A 337 15.73 20.11 -27.76
C VAL A 337 16.54 19.82 -26.51
N GLY A 338 17.20 20.87 -26.01
CA GLY A 338 18.12 20.81 -24.87
C GLY A 338 19.40 20.04 -25.16
N THR A 339 20.28 20.01 -24.17
CA THR A 339 21.55 19.28 -24.19
C THR A 339 21.72 18.48 -22.90
N THR A 340 22.71 17.59 -22.84
CA THR A 340 23.00 16.85 -21.60
C THR A 340 23.42 17.78 -20.45
N ASP A 341 24.16 18.87 -20.75
CA ASP A 341 24.65 19.81 -19.73
C ASP A 341 23.62 20.90 -19.37
N ALA A 342 22.75 21.24 -20.32
CA ALA A 342 21.67 22.20 -20.17
C ALA A 342 20.37 21.59 -20.72
N PRO A 343 19.68 20.75 -19.92
CA PRO A 343 18.46 20.09 -20.36
C PRO A 343 17.27 21.06 -20.38
N ALA A 344 16.42 20.91 -21.38
CA ALA A 344 15.33 21.83 -21.72
C ALA A 344 13.99 21.49 -21.02
N THR A 345 13.04 22.42 -21.00
CA THR A 345 11.65 22.10 -20.63
C THR A 345 10.76 22.08 -21.86
N MET A 346 10.02 20.98 -22.04
CA MET A 346 9.05 20.83 -23.12
C MET A 346 7.64 20.72 -22.57
N ASN A 347 6.74 21.57 -23.08
CA ASN A 347 5.32 21.53 -22.75
C ASN A 347 4.49 21.37 -24.01
N ILE A 348 3.68 20.31 -24.04
CA ILE A 348 2.71 20.01 -25.09
C ILE A 348 1.32 20.16 -24.45
N GLY A 349 0.59 21.22 -24.79
CA GLY A 349 -0.71 21.52 -24.20
C GLY A 349 -0.60 22.04 -22.76
N LEU A 350 -0.04 23.24 -22.57
CA LEU A 350 0.03 23.92 -21.27
C LEU A 350 -1.11 24.93 -21.14
N ASN A 351 -1.91 24.84 -20.10
CA ASN A 351 -2.92 25.83 -19.79
C ASN A 351 -2.60 26.51 -18.46
N SER A 352 -2.37 27.81 -18.49
CA SER A 352 -2.15 28.62 -17.30
C SER A 352 -3.37 29.48 -16.93
N SER A 353 -4.48 29.34 -17.66
CA SER A 353 -5.74 30.06 -17.47
C SER A 353 -6.77 29.26 -16.69
N ALA A 354 -7.73 29.93 -16.04
CA ALA A 354 -8.85 29.26 -15.39
C ALA A 354 -9.93 28.75 -16.38
N ALA A 355 -10.06 29.37 -17.55
CA ALA A 355 -11.21 29.19 -18.45
C ALA A 355 -10.87 28.87 -19.91
N GLY A 356 -9.69 29.24 -20.40
CA GLY A 356 -9.27 28.97 -21.78
C GLY A 356 -8.82 27.53 -21.97
N GLU A 357 -8.63 27.11 -23.22
CA GLU A 357 -8.18 25.77 -23.58
C GLU A 357 -6.76 25.80 -24.14
N ALA A 358 -5.97 24.75 -23.90
CA ALA A 358 -4.68 24.56 -24.55
C ALA A 358 -4.64 23.20 -25.24
N LEU A 359 -4.37 23.20 -26.54
CA LEU A 359 -4.23 22.01 -27.38
C LEU A 359 -2.83 22.00 -27.99
N GLY A 360 -2.00 21.06 -27.56
CA GLY A 360 -0.66 20.85 -28.13
C GLY A 360 -0.57 19.52 -28.86
N LEU A 361 0.01 19.52 -30.06
CA LEU A 361 0.35 18.33 -30.81
C LEU A 361 1.83 18.38 -31.19
N PHE A 362 2.59 17.37 -30.78
CA PHE A 362 3.92 17.09 -31.29
C PHE A 362 3.91 15.75 -32.02
N SER A 363 4.31 15.74 -33.28
CA SER A 363 4.30 14.56 -34.13
C SER A 363 5.68 14.34 -34.75
N ALA A 364 6.30 13.21 -34.41
CA ALA A 364 7.58 12.74 -34.94
C ALA A 364 7.46 11.26 -35.33
N THR A 365 6.57 10.98 -36.28
CA THR A 365 6.20 9.63 -36.72
C THR A 365 7.05 9.10 -37.88
N ASP A 366 7.83 9.97 -38.52
CA ASP A 366 8.75 9.60 -39.60
C ASP A 366 10.13 9.21 -39.03
N ASP A 367 10.47 7.94 -39.14
CA ASP A 367 11.72 7.36 -38.62
C ASP A 367 12.96 7.77 -39.44
N THR A 368 12.78 8.48 -40.57
CA THR A 368 13.88 9.09 -41.32
C THR A 368 14.34 10.43 -40.75
N SER A 369 13.58 10.99 -39.81
CA SER A 369 13.96 12.19 -39.05
C SER A 369 14.87 11.85 -37.86
N ASP A 370 15.62 12.83 -37.37
CA ASP A 370 16.50 12.72 -36.19
C ASP A 370 16.00 13.66 -35.09
N VAL A 371 15.15 13.14 -34.20
CA VAL A 371 14.62 13.89 -33.06
C VAL A 371 15.32 13.48 -31.78
N ARG A 372 16.00 14.45 -31.13
CA ARG A 372 16.71 14.23 -29.87
C ARG A 372 16.21 15.16 -28.78
N LEU A 373 15.70 14.56 -27.70
CA LEU A 373 15.14 15.29 -26.57
C LEU A 373 15.99 15.05 -25.32
N ASN A 374 16.64 16.10 -24.82
CA ASN A 374 17.36 16.12 -23.54
C ASN A 374 16.68 17.13 -22.62
N LEU A 375 15.83 16.65 -21.72
CA LEU A 375 14.84 17.46 -21.01
C LEU A 375 15.01 17.38 -19.48
N SER A 376 14.81 18.51 -18.81
CA SER A 376 14.59 18.51 -17.36
C SER A 376 13.17 18.09 -17.03
N GLU A 377 12.22 18.41 -17.91
CA GLU A 377 10.81 18.09 -17.72
C GLU A 377 10.10 18.02 -19.08
N LEU A 378 9.35 16.94 -19.30
CA LEU A 378 8.39 16.78 -20.39
C LEU A 378 6.99 16.76 -19.80
N ASN A 379 6.12 17.67 -20.25
CA ASN A 379 4.72 17.69 -19.86
C ASN A 379 3.82 17.51 -21.09
N VAL A 380 3.01 16.46 -21.09
CA VAL A 380 1.99 16.16 -22.11
C VAL A 380 0.61 16.36 -21.49
N GLY A 381 0.03 17.54 -21.72
CA GLY A 381 -1.19 18.02 -21.09
C GLY A 381 -0.92 18.49 -19.65
N ARG A 382 -0.81 19.80 -19.44
CA ARG A 382 -0.55 20.41 -18.11
C ARG A 382 -1.45 21.59 -17.84
N HIS A 383 -2.14 21.60 -16.70
CA HIS A 383 -2.96 22.74 -16.26
C HIS A 383 -2.45 23.31 -14.95
N THR A 384 -2.16 24.61 -14.93
CA THR A 384 -1.70 25.36 -13.75
C THR A 384 -2.64 26.51 -13.38
N GLY A 385 -3.71 26.74 -14.16
CA GLY A 385 -4.59 27.90 -13.99
C GLY A 385 -5.45 27.81 -12.73
N GLY A 386 -5.28 28.75 -11.80
CA GLY A 386 -6.07 28.83 -10.57
C GLY A 386 -7.44 29.46 -10.80
N GLY A 387 -8.53 28.80 -10.36
CA GLY A 387 -9.89 29.33 -10.43
C GLY A 387 -10.93 28.35 -9.88
N THR A 388 -12.09 28.86 -9.48
CA THR A 388 -13.20 28.07 -8.92
C THR A 388 -14.06 27.38 -9.99
N SER A 389 -13.85 27.67 -11.27
CA SER A 389 -14.59 27.12 -12.41
C SER A 389 -13.76 26.05 -13.16
N SER A 390 -14.33 24.87 -13.39
CA SER A 390 -13.72 23.69 -14.04
C SER A 390 -13.61 23.80 -15.58
N GLY A 391 -13.48 25.00 -16.13
CA GLY A 391 -13.74 25.25 -17.56
C GLY A 391 -12.56 24.97 -18.50
N GLY A 392 -11.34 25.32 -18.11
CA GLY A 392 -10.20 25.27 -19.04
C GLY A 392 -9.57 23.88 -19.14
N LEU A 393 -9.52 23.32 -20.35
CA LEU A 393 -8.86 22.03 -20.64
C LEU A 393 -7.38 22.23 -21.01
N ALA A 394 -6.52 21.28 -20.65
CA ALA A 394 -5.14 21.20 -21.11
C ALA A 394 -4.90 19.84 -21.77
N THR A 395 -4.95 19.78 -23.10
CA THR A 395 -4.73 18.54 -23.86
C THR A 395 -3.39 18.59 -24.56
N GLY A 396 -2.52 17.63 -24.27
CA GLY A 396 -1.30 17.37 -25.02
C GLY A 396 -1.37 16.03 -25.72
N THR A 397 -0.94 15.98 -26.97
CA THR A 397 -0.78 14.76 -27.77
C THR A 397 0.65 14.62 -28.22
N LEU A 398 1.25 13.47 -27.94
CA LEU A 398 2.57 13.06 -28.40
C LEU A 398 2.40 11.87 -29.37
N GLU A 399 2.69 12.10 -30.63
CA GLU A 399 2.81 11.07 -31.67
C GLU A 399 4.31 10.81 -31.93
N TRP A 400 4.75 9.56 -31.82
CA TRP A 400 6.18 9.26 -31.76
C TRP A 400 6.55 7.94 -32.43
N ASN A 401 7.56 7.98 -33.30
CA ASN A 401 8.22 6.81 -33.87
C ASN A 401 9.70 7.11 -34.09
N GLN A 402 10.49 7.06 -33.02
CA GLN A 402 11.93 7.28 -33.08
C GLN A 402 12.65 6.19 -32.30
N THR A 403 13.83 5.78 -32.80
CA THR A 403 14.63 4.72 -32.18
C THR A 403 15.44 5.20 -30.97
N GLU A 404 15.74 6.50 -30.92
CA GLU A 404 16.43 7.16 -29.82
C GLU A 404 15.48 7.38 -28.64
N ALA A 405 15.99 7.21 -27.42
CA ALA A 405 15.22 7.40 -26.20
C ALA A 405 15.00 8.89 -25.90
N ILE A 406 13.81 9.20 -25.38
CA ILE A 406 13.56 10.50 -24.76
C ILE A 406 14.30 10.54 -23.42
N HIS A 407 15.34 11.36 -23.33
CA HIS A 407 16.06 11.58 -22.07
C HIS A 407 15.45 12.74 -21.31
N ALA A 408 14.57 12.43 -20.36
CA ALA A 408 13.92 13.44 -19.52
C ALA A 408 14.07 13.09 -18.04
N LYS A 409 14.43 14.05 -17.19
CA LYS A 409 14.44 13.78 -15.73
C LYS A 409 13.02 13.50 -15.21
N LYS A 410 12.04 14.28 -15.64
CA LYS A 410 10.64 14.13 -15.24
C LYS A 410 9.73 14.10 -16.44
N VAL A 411 8.76 13.19 -16.43
CA VAL A 411 7.80 13.00 -17.51
C VAL A 411 6.41 12.94 -16.92
N TYR A 412 5.48 13.69 -17.53
CA TYR A 412 4.10 13.74 -17.09
C TYR A 412 3.15 13.59 -18.29
N PHE A 413 2.22 12.65 -18.18
CA PHE A 413 1.03 12.57 -19.03
C PHE A 413 -0.18 12.94 -18.20
N GLY A 414 -0.85 14.05 -18.53
CA GLY A 414 -1.94 14.59 -17.75
C GLY A 414 -1.45 15.10 -16.39
N ARG A 415 -1.20 16.41 -16.28
CA ARG A 415 -0.76 17.05 -15.04
C ARG A 415 -1.68 18.20 -14.61
N GLY A 416 -2.13 18.18 -13.37
CA GLY A 416 -3.06 19.16 -12.80
C GLY A 416 -4.53 18.94 -13.19
N GLY A 417 -5.46 19.71 -12.61
CA GLY A 417 -6.90 19.58 -12.85
C GLY A 417 -7.26 19.81 -14.31
N SER A 418 -8.31 19.13 -14.82
CA SER A 418 -8.77 19.29 -16.22
C SER A 418 -7.67 19.10 -17.29
N SER A 419 -6.67 18.27 -17.01
CA SER A 419 -5.60 17.93 -17.94
C SER A 419 -5.84 16.57 -18.60
N LYS A 420 -5.39 16.44 -19.85
CA LYS A 420 -5.43 15.21 -20.63
C LYS A 420 -4.10 15.00 -21.35
N GLY A 421 -3.38 13.94 -20.98
CA GLY A 421 -2.20 13.50 -21.70
C GLY A 421 -2.53 12.34 -22.64
N ILE A 422 -2.12 12.45 -23.90
CA ILE A 422 -2.31 11.43 -24.94
C ILE A 422 -0.94 11.04 -25.49
N LEU A 423 -0.65 9.74 -25.47
CA LEU A 423 0.45 9.11 -26.20
C LEU A 423 -0.18 8.28 -27.32
N ASP A 424 0.26 8.51 -28.55
CA ASP A 424 -0.18 7.75 -29.72
C ASP A 424 1.05 7.21 -30.46
N VAL A 425 1.18 5.90 -30.52
CA VAL A 425 2.29 5.18 -31.14
C VAL A 425 1.66 4.05 -31.94
N GLN A 426 1.93 4.00 -33.24
CA GLN A 426 1.31 3.03 -34.14
C GLN A 426 1.96 1.65 -34.03
N ALA A 427 1.32 0.65 -34.60
CA ALA A 427 1.83 -0.71 -34.61
C ALA A 427 3.17 -0.82 -35.36
N GLY A 428 4.15 -1.48 -34.74
CA GLY A 428 5.51 -1.64 -35.27
C GLY A 428 6.43 -0.44 -35.04
N GLU A 429 5.94 0.65 -34.47
CA GLU A 429 6.75 1.82 -34.11
C GLU A 429 7.44 1.65 -32.75
N THR A 430 8.40 2.54 -32.45
CA THR A 430 9.21 2.50 -31.22
C THR A 430 8.96 3.72 -30.34
N PHE A 431 8.77 3.50 -29.03
CA PHE A 431 8.77 4.53 -28.01
C PHE A 431 9.67 4.14 -26.83
N LYS A 432 10.74 4.90 -26.61
CA LYS A 432 11.69 4.67 -25.51
C LYS A 432 11.76 5.85 -24.57
N LEU A 433 11.72 5.58 -23.27
CA LEU A 433 11.75 6.57 -22.22
C LEU A 433 12.90 6.33 -21.24
N GLY A 434 13.93 7.16 -21.32
CA GLY A 434 15.20 6.93 -20.62
C GLY A 434 15.97 5.71 -21.14
N ASP A 435 17.14 5.48 -20.56
CA ASP A 435 17.95 4.29 -20.76
C ASP A 435 18.57 3.83 -19.44
N LYS A 436 19.25 2.67 -19.43
CA LYS A 436 19.90 2.10 -18.24
C LYS A 436 20.96 2.98 -17.56
N TYR A 437 21.45 4.03 -18.22
CA TYR A 437 22.41 4.99 -17.69
C TYR A 437 21.78 6.34 -17.34
N LYS A 438 20.65 6.66 -17.98
CA LYS A 438 19.89 7.92 -17.85
C LYS A 438 18.41 7.58 -17.72
N SER A 439 18.05 7.02 -16.57
CA SER A 439 16.67 6.73 -16.23
C SER A 439 15.86 8.02 -16.00
N VAL A 440 14.56 7.93 -16.18
CA VAL A 440 13.62 8.98 -15.81
C VAL A 440 13.40 8.92 -14.31
N SER A 441 13.84 9.94 -13.58
CA SER A 441 13.65 9.99 -12.12
C SER A 441 12.17 9.92 -11.72
N PHE A 442 11.27 10.53 -12.49
CA PHE A 442 9.85 10.58 -12.17
C PHE A 442 8.97 10.43 -13.40
N LEU A 443 8.10 9.42 -13.41
CA LEU A 443 7.02 9.26 -14.40
C LEU A 443 5.66 9.39 -13.72
N GLY A 444 4.92 10.44 -14.07
CA GLY A 444 3.55 10.67 -13.62
C GLY A 444 2.53 10.44 -14.73
N ILE A 445 1.61 9.51 -14.52
CA ILE A 445 0.46 9.27 -15.41
C ILE A 445 -0.79 9.69 -14.64
N SER A 446 -1.39 10.80 -15.04
CA SER A 446 -2.45 11.49 -14.30
C SER A 446 -1.97 11.92 -12.92
N TYR A 447 -1.26 13.05 -12.89
CA TYR A 447 -0.60 13.60 -11.71
C TYR A 447 -1.17 14.98 -11.35
N HIS A 448 -1.92 15.06 -10.26
CA HIS A 448 -2.56 16.30 -9.81
C HIS A 448 -1.78 16.94 -8.65
N ASP A 449 -1.00 17.98 -8.97
CA ASP A 449 -0.12 18.71 -8.03
C ASP A 449 -0.38 20.21 -7.96
N THR A 450 -1.59 20.62 -8.32
CA THR A 450 -2.00 22.02 -8.43
C THR A 450 -3.29 22.26 -7.64
N ILE A 451 -3.76 23.50 -7.57
CA ILE A 451 -4.97 23.88 -6.80
C ILE A 451 -6.22 24.04 -7.67
N ASN A 452 -6.11 23.72 -8.96
CA ASN A 452 -7.18 23.83 -9.95
C ASN A 452 -8.14 22.65 -9.85
N ARG A 453 -9.46 22.94 -9.84
CA ARG A 453 -10.53 21.94 -9.85
C ARG A 453 -10.53 21.13 -11.15
N GLY A 454 -11.14 19.94 -11.10
CA GLY A 454 -11.32 19.07 -12.26
C GLY A 454 -10.52 17.77 -12.18
N THR A 455 -10.56 17.02 -13.28
CA THR A 455 -9.97 15.68 -13.37
C THR A 455 -8.71 15.71 -14.22
N SER A 456 -7.59 15.23 -13.68
CA SER A 456 -6.43 14.85 -14.49
C SER A 456 -6.69 13.47 -15.09
N THR A 457 -6.39 13.30 -16.38
CA THR A 457 -6.60 12.05 -17.11
C THR A 457 -5.40 11.70 -17.98
N ALA A 458 -4.98 10.45 -17.92
CA ALA A 458 -4.05 9.86 -18.87
C ALA A 458 -4.23 8.34 -18.87
N HIS A 459 -4.48 7.77 -20.05
CA HIS A 459 -4.68 6.34 -20.23
C HIS A 459 -3.74 5.88 -21.35
N LEU A 460 -2.64 5.25 -20.95
CA LEU A 460 -1.63 4.72 -21.86
C LEU A 460 -1.94 3.25 -22.04
N ASP A 461 -2.63 2.90 -23.13
CA ASP A 461 -2.91 1.52 -23.48
C ASP A 461 -2.02 1.08 -24.63
N LEU A 462 -0.87 0.51 -24.26
CA LEU A 462 0.13 0.02 -25.19
C LEU A 462 -0.27 -1.33 -25.80
N SER A 463 -1.34 -1.98 -25.33
CA SER A 463 -1.81 -3.26 -25.87
C SER A 463 -2.64 -3.13 -27.15
N VAL A 464 -3.14 -1.93 -27.47
CA VAL A 464 -4.00 -1.71 -28.65
C VAL A 464 -3.21 -1.76 -29.95
N ASN A 465 -2.11 -1.02 -30.01
CA ASN A 465 -1.22 -0.98 -31.17
C ASN A 465 0.05 -1.83 -30.97
N ASP A 466 0.33 -2.25 -29.74
CA ASP A 466 1.49 -3.08 -29.36
C ASP A 466 2.84 -2.61 -29.92
N PRO A 467 3.18 -1.31 -29.77
CA PRO A 467 4.47 -0.80 -30.22
C PRO A 467 5.62 -1.39 -29.39
N PHE A 468 6.85 -1.28 -29.88
CA PHE A 468 8.01 -1.54 -29.04
C PHE A 468 8.12 -0.40 -28.00
N PHE A 469 7.78 -0.71 -26.76
CA PHE A 469 7.84 0.22 -25.63
C PHE A 469 8.95 -0.21 -24.68
N GLU A 470 9.86 0.71 -24.34
CA GLU A 470 10.88 0.46 -23.32
C GLU A 470 11.00 1.69 -22.42
N ALA A 471 10.92 1.51 -21.09
CA ALA A 471 11.08 2.60 -20.15
C ALA A 471 11.95 2.21 -18.96
N TYR A 472 12.86 3.12 -18.57
CA TYR A 472 13.69 3.02 -17.37
C TYR A 472 13.31 4.13 -16.40
N ILE A 473 12.66 3.75 -15.29
CA ILE A 473 12.23 4.70 -14.24
C ILE A 473 13.13 4.53 -13.02
N GLY A 474 13.75 5.63 -12.57
CA GLY A 474 14.77 5.61 -11.52
C GLY A 474 14.21 5.69 -10.10
N ASP A 475 13.31 6.64 -9.82
CA ASP A 475 12.92 6.95 -8.44
C ASP A 475 11.42 6.72 -8.17
N ASP A 476 10.52 7.24 -9.02
CA ASP A 476 9.08 7.23 -8.74
C ASP A 476 8.24 7.02 -10.02
N LEU A 477 7.47 5.94 -10.05
CA LEU A 477 6.37 5.73 -10.98
C LEU A 477 5.04 5.96 -10.26
N SER A 478 4.31 6.98 -10.69
CA SER A 478 3.04 7.38 -10.08
C SER A 478 1.91 7.35 -11.12
N ILE A 479 0.88 6.54 -10.87
CA ILE A 479 -0.30 6.39 -11.73
C ILE A 479 -1.54 6.79 -10.93
N GLY A 480 -2.24 7.84 -11.36
CA GLY A 480 -3.41 8.35 -10.64
C GLY A 480 -3.04 8.92 -9.27
N ARG A 481 -2.18 9.94 -9.24
CA ARG A 481 -1.69 10.54 -7.99
C ARG A 481 -2.18 11.96 -7.80
N LYS A 482 -2.63 12.27 -6.59
CA LYS A 482 -3.15 13.57 -6.17
C LYS A 482 -2.41 14.06 -4.93
N THR A 483 -1.62 15.12 -5.03
CA THR A 483 -0.81 15.63 -3.90
C THR A 483 -1.41 16.85 -3.21
N ASN A 484 -2.29 17.61 -3.87
CA ASN A 484 -2.94 18.80 -3.30
C ASN A 484 -4.44 18.56 -3.06
N LEU A 485 -4.89 18.81 -1.82
CA LEU A 485 -6.22 18.39 -1.36
C LEU A 485 -7.18 19.51 -0.99
N ASN A 486 -6.82 20.76 -1.26
CA ASN A 486 -7.67 21.91 -0.92
C ASN A 486 -8.83 22.11 -1.92
N THR A 487 -9.02 21.20 -2.88
CA THR A 487 -10.02 21.31 -3.96
C THR A 487 -10.65 19.96 -4.33
N SER A 488 -11.90 20.00 -4.83
CA SER A 488 -12.56 18.83 -5.44
C SER A 488 -11.88 18.50 -6.77
N THR A 489 -10.88 17.63 -6.70
CA THR A 489 -10.00 17.26 -7.81
C THR A 489 -9.77 15.77 -7.85
N THR A 490 -9.72 15.22 -9.07
CA THR A 490 -9.57 13.79 -9.30
C THR A 490 -8.33 13.52 -10.15
N ALA A 491 -7.61 12.43 -9.87
CA ALA A 491 -6.53 11.95 -10.71
C ALA A 491 -6.87 10.53 -11.17
N ASN A 492 -7.18 10.36 -12.47
CA ASN A 492 -7.52 9.07 -13.07
C ASN A 492 -6.45 8.68 -14.09
N GLY A 493 -5.61 7.71 -13.75
CA GLY A 493 -4.48 7.27 -14.56
C GLY A 493 -4.52 5.77 -14.86
N SER A 494 -4.06 5.36 -16.04
CA SER A 494 -3.76 3.96 -16.30
C SER A 494 -2.54 3.78 -17.21
N LEU A 495 -1.76 2.75 -16.92
CA LEU A 495 -0.71 2.21 -17.79
C LEU A 495 -1.01 0.73 -18.04
N LYS A 496 -1.24 0.36 -19.29
CA LYS A 496 -1.39 -1.03 -19.72
C LYS A 496 -0.29 -1.38 -20.69
N LEU A 497 0.50 -2.39 -20.34
CA LEU A 497 1.58 -2.89 -21.17
C LEU A 497 1.04 -3.73 -22.33
N GLY A 498 1.70 -3.63 -23.48
CA GLY A 498 1.54 -4.54 -24.61
C GLY A 498 2.55 -5.71 -24.54
N SER A 499 2.42 -6.68 -25.43
CA SER A 499 3.32 -7.84 -25.48
C SER A 499 4.77 -7.47 -25.83
N ASN A 500 4.97 -6.35 -26.53
CA ASN A 500 6.29 -5.80 -26.88
C ASN A 500 6.78 -4.71 -25.90
N SER A 501 6.16 -4.60 -24.72
CA SER A 501 6.53 -3.61 -23.71
C SER A 501 7.55 -4.17 -22.72
N ILE A 502 8.53 -3.34 -22.35
CA ILE A 502 9.52 -3.59 -21.31
C ILE A 502 9.52 -2.39 -20.35
N LEU A 503 9.24 -2.62 -19.08
CA LEU A 503 9.20 -1.59 -18.05
C LEU A 503 10.17 -1.95 -16.93
N HIS A 504 11.26 -1.18 -16.81
CA HIS A 504 12.21 -1.26 -15.70
C HIS A 504 11.91 -0.16 -14.68
N VAL A 505 11.76 -0.53 -13.40
CA VAL A 505 11.51 0.44 -12.31
C VAL A 505 12.46 0.17 -11.16
N GLY A 506 13.36 1.11 -10.91
CA GLY A 506 14.43 1.00 -9.94
C GLY A 506 15.56 0.06 -10.37
N THR A 507 16.53 -0.10 -9.48
CA THR A 507 17.58 -1.12 -9.58
C THR A 507 17.86 -1.70 -8.20
N ALA A 508 18.51 -2.85 -8.11
CA ALA A 508 18.90 -3.44 -6.82
C ALA A 508 19.71 -2.49 -5.90
N ASN A 509 20.50 -1.56 -6.46
CA ASN A 509 21.28 -0.60 -5.65
C ASN A 509 20.51 0.69 -5.34
N ASP A 510 19.59 1.08 -6.22
CA ASP A 510 18.79 2.29 -6.13
C ASP A 510 17.32 1.91 -6.35
N PRO A 511 16.67 1.34 -5.33
CA PRO A 511 15.30 0.84 -5.46
C PRO A 511 14.28 1.99 -5.52
N ALA A 512 13.32 1.88 -6.43
CA ALA A 512 12.33 2.92 -6.72
C ALA A 512 11.07 2.80 -5.85
N VAL A 513 10.10 3.70 -6.05
CA VAL A 513 8.76 3.63 -5.47
C VAL A 513 7.72 3.55 -6.59
N ILE A 514 6.75 2.67 -6.44
CA ILE A 514 5.54 2.64 -7.29
C ILE A 514 4.33 3.06 -6.47
N ASN A 515 3.56 4.02 -7.01
CA ASN A 515 2.30 4.49 -6.44
C ASN A 515 1.17 4.32 -7.46
N ILE A 516 0.26 3.37 -7.21
CA ILE A 516 -0.91 3.11 -8.06
C ILE A 516 -2.14 3.56 -7.28
N GLY A 517 -2.73 4.68 -7.68
CA GLY A 517 -3.82 5.33 -6.94
C GLY A 517 -3.30 5.89 -5.62
N MET A 518 -2.91 7.16 -5.61
CA MET A 518 -2.35 7.79 -4.41
C MET A 518 -2.99 9.15 -4.14
N GLN A 519 -3.29 9.41 -2.87
CA GLN A 519 -3.72 10.69 -2.36
C GLN A 519 -2.81 11.15 -1.22
N GLY A 520 -2.32 12.40 -1.32
CA GLY A 520 -1.47 13.03 -0.31
C GLY A 520 -2.21 13.43 0.97
N HIS A 521 -1.62 14.34 1.74
CA HIS A 521 -2.11 14.72 3.07
C HIS A 521 -2.92 16.04 3.07
N THR A 522 -4.15 16.03 3.61
CA THR A 522 -4.98 17.24 3.77
C THR A 522 -4.79 17.83 5.17
N ILE A 523 -4.49 19.12 5.27
CA ILE A 523 -4.35 19.81 6.58
C ILE A 523 -5.71 20.33 7.10
N TYR A 524 -6.73 20.49 6.24
CA TYR A 524 -8.02 21.11 6.60
C TYR A 524 -9.25 20.34 6.08
N LYS A 525 -10.25 20.09 6.95
CA LYS A 525 -11.56 19.52 6.59
C LYS A 525 -12.44 20.60 5.92
N TYR A 526 -12.67 20.50 4.61
CA TYR A 526 -13.70 21.28 3.91
C TYR A 526 -14.79 20.33 3.40
N ALA A 527 -16.06 20.66 3.69
CA ALA A 527 -17.22 19.78 3.45
C ALA A 527 -17.53 19.47 1.96
N ASP A 528 -16.89 20.17 1.01
CA ASP A 528 -17.21 20.10 -0.42
C ASP A 528 -16.11 19.43 -1.28
N LEU A 529 -15.20 18.66 -0.67
CA LEU A 529 -14.04 18.04 -1.34
C LEU A 529 -14.31 16.58 -1.73
N VAL A 530 -14.88 16.33 -2.91
CA VAL A 530 -15.37 15.00 -3.36
C VAL A 530 -14.45 14.33 -4.42
N GLY A 531 -13.15 14.64 -4.41
CA GLY A 531 -12.25 14.21 -5.48
C GLY A 531 -11.30 13.08 -5.08
N GLY A 532 -11.40 11.91 -5.73
CA GLY A 532 -10.59 10.71 -5.46
C GLY A 532 -9.31 10.60 -6.29
N ALA A 533 -8.60 9.48 -6.14
CA ALA A 533 -7.44 9.14 -6.95
C ALA A 533 -7.56 7.69 -7.41
N THR A 534 -7.55 7.45 -8.71
CA THR A 534 -7.67 6.12 -9.31
C THR A 534 -6.47 5.85 -10.20
N GLY A 535 -5.70 4.81 -9.86
CA GLY A 535 -4.57 4.34 -10.65
C GLY A 535 -4.74 2.88 -11.07
N VAL A 536 -4.34 2.56 -12.30
CA VAL A 536 -4.31 1.18 -12.80
C VAL A 536 -2.97 0.91 -13.47
N LEU A 537 -2.24 -0.11 -13.00
CA LEU A 537 -1.12 -0.69 -13.70
C LEU A 537 -1.51 -2.09 -14.17
N ASP A 538 -1.53 -2.31 -15.47
CA ASP A 538 -1.81 -3.61 -16.08
C ASP A 538 -0.52 -4.13 -16.74
N ALA A 539 0.15 -5.03 -16.01
CA ALA A 539 1.36 -5.74 -16.39
C ALA A 539 1.06 -7.24 -16.62
N THR A 540 -0.10 -7.54 -17.20
CA THR A 540 -0.46 -8.91 -17.63
C THR A 540 0.19 -9.31 -18.97
N GLN A 541 0.83 -8.36 -19.64
CA GLN A 541 1.58 -8.57 -20.88
C GLN A 541 2.91 -7.80 -20.81
N GLY A 542 3.84 -8.16 -21.69
CA GLY A 542 5.17 -7.58 -21.70
C GLY A 542 6.00 -8.02 -20.51
N THR A 543 7.12 -7.33 -20.28
CA THR A 543 8.04 -7.58 -19.16
C THR A 543 8.02 -6.41 -18.19
N ALA A 544 7.74 -6.69 -16.93
CA ALA A 544 7.83 -5.73 -15.83
C ALA A 544 8.93 -6.16 -14.85
N ASP A 545 10.03 -5.43 -14.84
CA ASP A 545 11.23 -5.67 -14.03
C ASP A 545 11.32 -4.61 -12.93
N PHE A 546 10.96 -4.98 -11.70
CA PHE A 546 10.76 -4.07 -10.59
C PHE A 546 11.74 -4.35 -9.45
N HIS A 547 12.46 -3.31 -9.02
CA HIS A 547 13.28 -3.28 -7.82
C HIS A 547 12.86 -2.09 -6.96
N LEU A 548 12.09 -2.36 -5.90
CA LEU A 548 11.33 -1.33 -5.19
C LEU A 548 11.69 -1.24 -3.71
N SER A 549 11.74 -0.02 -3.19
CA SER A 549 11.73 0.23 -1.75
C SER A 549 10.30 0.16 -1.21
N GLU A 550 9.32 0.51 -2.05
CA GLU A 550 7.91 0.49 -1.68
C GLU A 550 7.00 0.33 -2.92
N LEU A 551 6.06 -0.60 -2.84
CA LEU A 551 4.92 -0.72 -3.75
C LEU A 551 3.64 -0.35 -3.01
N ASN A 552 2.98 0.71 -3.45
CA ASN A 552 1.67 1.12 -2.92
C ASN A 552 0.57 0.90 -3.98
N VAL A 553 -0.37 0.01 -3.67
CA VAL A 553 -1.59 -0.21 -4.45
C VAL A 553 -2.78 0.33 -3.65
N GLY A 554 -3.15 1.58 -3.93
CA GLY A 554 -4.13 2.36 -3.19
C GLY A 554 -3.53 2.94 -1.91
N TYR A 555 -3.17 4.22 -1.92
CA TYR A 555 -2.56 4.90 -0.77
C TYR A 555 -3.21 6.26 -0.46
N GLY A 556 -3.86 6.38 0.69
CA GLY A 556 -4.60 7.56 1.13
C GLY A 556 -4.03 8.15 2.40
N MET A 557 -3.29 9.25 2.30
CA MET A 557 -2.70 9.95 3.45
C MET A 557 -3.64 11.01 4.08
N GLY A 558 -4.90 11.06 3.65
CA GLY A 558 -5.84 12.10 4.00
C GLY A 558 -6.41 11.93 5.41
N MET A 559 -6.32 12.97 6.24
CA MET A 559 -6.92 12.96 7.58
C MET A 559 -8.44 13.18 7.59
N TRP A 560 -9.00 13.71 6.50
CA TRP A 560 -10.38 14.20 6.48
C TRP A 560 -10.98 14.11 5.06
N GLY A 561 -12.08 13.37 4.88
CA GLY A 561 -12.90 13.41 3.66
C GLY A 561 -13.38 12.06 3.13
N ASP A 562 -14.51 12.05 2.43
CA ASP A 562 -15.15 10.86 1.82
C ASP A 562 -14.55 10.50 0.44
N SER A 563 -13.32 10.95 0.14
CA SER A 563 -12.71 10.72 -1.17
C SER A 563 -12.05 9.35 -1.23
N THR A 564 -12.55 8.50 -2.13
CA THR A 564 -12.01 7.15 -2.35
C THR A 564 -10.70 7.19 -3.13
N VAL A 565 -9.70 6.46 -2.65
CA VAL A 565 -8.47 6.17 -3.38
C VAL A 565 -8.51 4.73 -3.84
N THR A 566 -8.35 4.47 -5.13
CA THR A 566 -8.38 3.11 -5.69
C THR A 566 -7.10 2.86 -6.46
N GLY A 567 -6.34 1.86 -6.03
CA GLY A 567 -5.23 1.32 -6.78
C GLY A 567 -5.57 -0.06 -7.32
N THR A 568 -5.26 -0.32 -8.58
CA THR A 568 -5.41 -1.64 -9.20
C THR A 568 -4.12 -2.07 -9.85
N LEU A 569 -3.53 -3.16 -9.36
CA LEU A 569 -2.43 -3.86 -10.00
C LEU A 569 -2.98 -5.11 -10.69
N LYS A 570 -2.81 -5.20 -12.01
CA LYS A 570 -3.00 -6.44 -12.75
C LYS A 570 -1.64 -7.01 -13.11
N TRP A 571 -1.41 -8.28 -12.79
CA TRP A 571 -0.08 -8.86 -12.86
C TRP A 571 -0.13 -10.27 -13.43
N ASP A 572 0.76 -10.57 -14.36
CA ASP A 572 1.05 -11.92 -14.81
C ASP A 572 2.48 -11.97 -15.35
N GLN A 573 3.42 -12.42 -14.52
CA GLN A 573 4.83 -12.51 -14.90
C GLN A 573 5.41 -13.85 -14.41
N GLU A 574 5.68 -14.76 -15.35
CA GLU A 574 6.22 -16.09 -15.04
C GLU A 574 7.69 -16.02 -14.59
N ASP A 575 8.50 -15.24 -15.30
CA ASP A 575 9.95 -15.15 -15.11
C ASP A 575 10.40 -14.00 -14.19
N GLN A 576 9.50 -13.10 -13.80
CA GLN A 576 9.84 -11.95 -12.96
C GLN A 576 9.37 -12.15 -11.52
N VAL A 577 10.25 -11.81 -10.59
CA VAL A 577 9.90 -11.65 -9.18
C VAL A 577 9.60 -10.18 -8.95
N LEU A 578 8.50 -9.88 -8.26
CA LEU A 578 8.25 -8.54 -7.76
C LEU A 578 9.16 -8.32 -6.55
N ASP A 579 10.34 -7.75 -6.81
CA ASP A 579 11.33 -7.40 -5.80
C ASP A 579 10.96 -6.04 -5.18
N ALA A 580 10.47 -6.09 -3.94
CA ALA A 580 10.09 -4.93 -3.17
C ALA A 580 10.40 -5.12 -1.68
N THR A 581 10.97 -4.11 -1.03
CA THR A 581 11.16 -4.14 0.43
C THR A 581 9.82 -4.13 1.16
N ASN A 582 8.89 -3.25 0.78
CA ASN A 582 7.56 -3.17 1.39
C ASN A 582 6.47 -3.19 0.32
N VAL A 583 5.43 -4.00 0.53
CA VAL A 583 4.29 -4.13 -0.37
C VAL A 583 3.00 -3.83 0.40
N TYR A 584 2.23 -2.86 -0.09
CA TYR A 584 0.97 -2.43 0.50
C TYR A 584 -0.18 -2.56 -0.50
N PHE A 585 -1.20 -3.32 -0.15
CA PHE A 585 -2.51 -3.29 -0.80
C PHE A 585 -3.49 -2.61 0.15
N GLY A 586 -4.01 -1.44 -0.23
CA GLY A 586 -4.86 -0.62 0.62
C GLY A 586 -4.07 -0.05 1.80
N ARG A 587 -3.59 1.17 1.68
CA ARG A 587 -2.83 1.88 2.71
C ARG A 587 -3.51 3.18 3.10
N GLY A 588 -3.79 3.36 4.39
CA GLY A 588 -4.41 4.57 4.91
C GLY A 588 -5.94 4.64 4.77
N GLY A 589 -6.56 5.72 5.25
CA GLY A 589 -8.02 5.85 5.28
C GLY A 589 -8.66 6.00 3.88
N SER A 590 -9.87 5.45 3.71
CA SER A 590 -10.67 5.54 2.47
C SER A 590 -10.00 4.97 1.21
N THR A 591 -9.23 3.90 1.36
CA THR A 591 -8.52 3.26 0.24
C THR A 591 -9.09 1.91 -0.13
N GLU A 592 -9.00 1.59 -1.42
CA GLU A 592 -9.26 0.28 -1.99
C GLU A 592 -8.00 -0.18 -2.75
N GLY A 593 -7.35 -1.23 -2.25
CA GLY A 593 -6.23 -1.89 -2.92
C GLY A 593 -6.67 -3.16 -3.63
N ILE A 594 -6.53 -3.20 -4.95
CA ILE A 594 -7.01 -4.30 -5.79
C ILE A 594 -5.81 -4.97 -6.47
N LEU A 595 -5.72 -6.29 -6.32
CA LEU A 595 -4.83 -7.15 -7.07
C LEU A 595 -5.66 -8.06 -7.99
N GLU A 596 -5.34 -8.07 -9.29
CA GLU A 596 -5.93 -8.99 -10.26
C GLU A 596 -4.83 -9.83 -10.89
N VAL A 597 -4.82 -11.12 -10.60
CA VAL A 597 -3.97 -12.10 -11.32
C VAL A 597 -4.90 -12.96 -12.18
N PRO A 598 -4.66 -13.07 -13.50
CA PRO A 598 -5.51 -13.86 -14.37
C PRO A 598 -5.48 -15.34 -13.97
N LYS A 599 -6.43 -16.11 -14.50
CA LYS A 599 -6.53 -17.53 -14.18
C LYS A 599 -5.25 -18.27 -14.56
N TYR A 600 -4.62 -18.94 -13.59
CA TYR A 600 -3.30 -19.59 -13.73
C TYR A 600 -2.14 -18.64 -14.09
N GLY A 601 -2.32 -17.32 -13.94
CA GLY A 601 -1.23 -16.37 -14.05
C GLY A 601 -0.25 -16.52 -12.89
N THR A 602 0.89 -15.84 -12.97
CA THR A 602 1.97 -15.97 -11.97
C THR A 602 2.22 -14.66 -11.21
N LEU A 603 2.28 -14.75 -9.89
CA LEU A 603 2.73 -13.68 -8.98
C LEU A 603 3.76 -14.24 -8.00
N LYS A 604 4.98 -13.73 -8.06
CA LYS A 604 6.06 -14.03 -7.12
C LYS A 604 6.45 -12.77 -6.35
N LEU A 605 6.34 -12.79 -5.02
CA LEU A 605 6.68 -11.68 -4.12
C LEU A 605 7.95 -11.99 -3.34
N GLY A 606 9.04 -11.32 -3.68
CA GLY A 606 10.36 -11.60 -3.08
C GLY A 606 10.88 -13.01 -3.39
N SER A 607 12.03 -13.33 -2.81
CA SER A 607 12.66 -14.65 -2.89
C SER A 607 13.23 -15.06 -1.54
N ALA A 608 13.64 -16.33 -1.40
CA ALA A 608 14.31 -16.78 -0.17
C ALA A 608 15.60 -16.02 0.14
N ALA A 609 16.30 -15.47 -0.87
CA ALA A 609 17.53 -14.70 -0.68
C ALA A 609 17.26 -13.23 -0.36
N ASP A 610 16.22 -12.65 -0.96
CA ASP A 610 15.77 -11.27 -0.77
C ASP A 610 14.25 -11.28 -0.55
N PRO A 611 13.78 -11.59 0.67
CA PRO A 611 12.36 -11.62 0.98
C PRO A 611 11.78 -10.21 1.12
N VAL A 612 10.48 -10.08 0.87
CA VAL A 612 9.74 -8.85 1.15
C VAL A 612 9.76 -8.62 2.66
N SER A 613 10.26 -7.48 3.13
CA SER A 613 10.30 -7.18 4.57
C SER A 613 8.89 -7.13 5.16
N MET A 614 7.97 -6.43 4.49
CA MET A 614 6.59 -6.29 4.93
C MET A 614 5.61 -6.51 3.78
N LEU A 615 4.68 -7.44 3.97
CA LEU A 615 3.47 -7.54 3.16
C LEU A 615 2.27 -7.10 4.01
N ALA A 616 1.63 -6.02 3.60
CA ALA A 616 0.51 -5.43 4.29
C ALA A 616 -0.75 -5.44 3.40
N ILE A 617 -1.78 -6.14 3.86
CA ILE A 617 -3.09 -6.22 3.23
C ILE A 617 -4.07 -5.46 4.10
N SER A 618 -4.44 -4.27 3.65
CA SER A 618 -5.20 -3.27 4.40
C SER A 618 -4.44 -2.79 5.64
N TYR A 619 -3.59 -1.79 5.45
CA TYR A 619 -2.70 -1.23 6.46
C TYR A 619 -2.96 0.26 6.65
N ASN A 620 -3.58 0.62 7.77
CA ASN A 620 -3.93 2.01 8.05
C ASN A 620 -2.98 2.65 9.07
N ASP A 621 -1.99 3.36 8.54
CA ASP A 621 -1.00 4.17 9.28
C ASP A 621 -1.28 5.67 9.27
N THR A 622 -2.38 6.07 8.66
CA THR A 622 -2.76 7.48 8.48
C THR A 622 -3.78 7.88 9.53
N GLY A 623 -3.93 9.17 9.83
CA GLY A 623 -4.84 9.60 10.89
C GLY A 623 -6.06 10.26 10.31
N GLY A 624 -7.18 9.54 10.09
CA GLY A 624 -8.36 10.16 9.50
C GLY A 624 -9.72 9.50 9.74
N GLU A 625 -10.62 9.65 8.77
CA GLU A 625 -11.92 8.97 8.68
C GLU A 625 -11.90 8.04 7.44
N GLY A 626 -12.69 6.95 7.50
CA GLY A 626 -12.84 6.00 6.39
C GLY A 626 -12.10 4.69 6.61
N THR A 627 -12.28 3.74 5.69
CA THR A 627 -11.77 2.37 5.85
C THR A 627 -10.73 2.08 4.76
N SER A 628 -9.59 1.54 5.17
CA SER A 628 -8.69 0.83 4.27
C SER A 628 -9.29 -0.54 3.95
N ASN A 629 -9.40 -0.90 2.68
CA ASN A 629 -9.86 -2.20 2.21
C ASN A 629 -8.84 -2.81 1.26
N ALA A 630 -8.56 -4.10 1.44
CA ALA A 630 -7.88 -4.94 0.47
C ALA A 630 -8.21 -6.41 0.73
N HIS A 631 -8.57 -7.13 -0.33
CA HIS A 631 -8.97 -8.53 -0.25
C HIS A 631 -8.28 -9.30 -1.38
N LEU A 632 -7.32 -10.15 -1.01
CA LEU A 632 -6.61 -11.02 -1.94
C LEU A 632 -7.23 -12.41 -1.82
N ASP A 633 -7.97 -12.82 -2.85
CA ASP A 633 -8.63 -14.13 -2.91
C ASP A 633 -8.17 -14.94 -4.11
N PHE A 634 -7.24 -15.85 -3.88
CA PHE A 634 -6.66 -16.69 -4.91
C PHE A 634 -7.53 -17.89 -5.28
N THR A 635 -8.62 -18.17 -4.55
CA THR A 635 -9.53 -19.28 -4.91
C THR A 635 -10.35 -19.00 -6.17
N VAL A 636 -10.46 -17.73 -6.57
CA VAL A 636 -11.25 -17.30 -7.74
C VAL A 636 -10.53 -17.61 -9.05
N THR A 637 -9.22 -17.34 -9.11
CA THR A 637 -8.40 -17.50 -10.33
C THR A 637 -7.33 -18.58 -10.23
N ASP A 638 -7.05 -19.08 -9.02
CA ASP A 638 -6.04 -20.10 -8.72
C ASP A 638 -4.69 -19.83 -9.43
N PRO A 639 -4.11 -18.63 -9.26
CA PRO A 639 -2.81 -18.31 -9.84
C PRO A 639 -1.68 -19.09 -9.17
N VAL A 640 -0.54 -19.17 -9.84
CA VAL A 640 0.72 -19.52 -9.19
C VAL A 640 1.12 -18.33 -8.32
N PHE A 641 0.87 -18.44 -7.02
CA PHE A 641 1.21 -17.42 -6.03
C PHE A 641 2.37 -17.92 -5.18
N GLU A 642 3.50 -17.22 -5.21
CA GLU A 642 4.65 -17.50 -4.33
C GLU A 642 5.00 -16.22 -3.57
N ALA A 643 5.18 -16.30 -2.26
CA ALA A 643 5.60 -15.15 -1.46
C ALA A 643 6.60 -15.56 -0.38
N HIS A 644 7.70 -14.80 -0.29
CA HIS A 644 8.70 -14.90 0.78
C HIS A 644 8.67 -13.62 1.60
N ILE A 645 8.17 -13.69 2.83
CA ILE A 645 8.01 -12.54 3.73
C ILE A 645 9.01 -12.63 4.88
N GLY A 646 9.87 -11.63 5.03
CA GLY A 646 11.01 -11.69 5.93
C GLY A 646 10.74 -11.20 7.36
N SER A 647 9.86 -10.20 7.56
CA SER A 647 9.67 -9.59 8.89
C SER A 647 8.22 -9.49 9.34
N ASP A 648 7.29 -9.00 8.51
CA ASP A 648 5.93 -8.68 8.94
C ASP A 648 4.89 -9.01 7.87
N LEU A 649 4.01 -9.97 8.17
CA LEU A 649 2.77 -10.18 7.44
C LEU A 649 1.61 -9.57 8.24
N SER A 650 1.06 -8.49 7.73
CA SER A 650 -0.02 -7.74 8.39
C SER A 650 -1.29 -7.77 7.55
N ILE A 651 -2.38 -8.32 8.12
CA ILE A 651 -3.69 -8.41 7.47
C ILE A 651 -4.70 -7.66 8.32
N GLY A 652 -5.21 -6.53 7.82
CA GLY A 652 -6.16 -5.69 8.53
C GLY A 652 -5.53 -5.06 9.77
N ARG A 653 -4.52 -4.22 9.59
CA ARG A 653 -3.79 -3.56 10.68
C ARG A 653 -4.00 -2.06 10.69
N LYS A 654 -4.24 -1.50 11.87
CA LYS A 654 -4.32 -0.05 12.13
C LYS A 654 -3.26 0.35 13.13
N THR A 655 -2.37 1.26 12.75
CA THR A 655 -1.28 1.74 13.63
C THR A 655 -1.49 3.16 14.14
N ASN A 656 -2.36 3.95 13.49
CA ASN A 656 -2.62 5.32 13.93
C ASN A 656 -3.42 5.37 15.24
N GLN A 657 -2.97 6.19 16.18
CA GLN A 657 -3.57 6.28 17.50
C GLN A 657 -4.85 7.13 17.57
N SER A 658 -5.06 8.09 16.66
CA SER A 658 -6.01 9.20 16.87
C SER A 658 -7.23 9.25 15.94
N GLY A 659 -7.21 8.54 14.81
CA GLY A 659 -8.29 8.54 13.79
C GLY A 659 -9.43 7.56 14.10
N LYS A 660 -10.63 7.82 13.53
CA LYS A 660 -11.81 6.93 13.53
C LYS A 660 -11.82 5.95 12.36
N ASP A 661 -10.75 5.97 11.61
CA ASP A 661 -10.54 5.17 10.44
C ASP A 661 -10.35 3.69 10.78
N SER A 662 -10.59 2.83 9.81
CA SER A 662 -10.59 1.38 10.01
C SER A 662 -9.66 0.69 9.03
N ALA A 663 -9.27 -0.54 9.33
CA ALA A 663 -8.58 -1.43 8.42
C ALA A 663 -9.37 -2.74 8.29
N ASN A 664 -9.66 -3.16 7.06
CA ASN A 664 -10.36 -4.38 6.74
C ASN A 664 -9.59 -5.14 5.64
N GLY A 665 -8.92 -6.22 6.02
CA GLY A 665 -8.02 -6.97 5.15
C GLY A 665 -8.32 -8.46 5.12
N SER A 666 -8.13 -9.11 3.96
CA SER A 666 -8.12 -10.58 3.91
C SER A 666 -7.13 -11.16 2.90
N LEU A 667 -6.58 -12.32 3.24
CA LEU A 667 -5.77 -13.18 2.38
C LEU A 667 -6.37 -14.59 2.33
N THR A 668 -6.70 -15.09 1.15
CA THR A 668 -7.19 -16.45 0.93
C THR A 668 -6.28 -17.14 -0.08
N LEU A 669 -5.66 -18.25 0.33
CA LEU A 669 -4.78 -19.07 -0.51
C LEU A 669 -5.59 -20.13 -1.28
N SER A 670 -5.02 -20.60 -2.39
CA SER A 670 -5.55 -21.68 -3.24
C SER A 670 -4.51 -22.78 -3.45
N SER A 671 -4.88 -23.85 -4.16
CA SER A 671 -4.02 -25.01 -4.42
C SER A 671 -2.64 -24.72 -5.05
N ASN A 672 -2.49 -23.61 -5.78
CA ASN A 672 -1.21 -23.19 -6.39
C ASN A 672 -0.49 -22.08 -5.59
N SER A 673 -0.84 -21.91 -4.32
CA SER A 673 -0.22 -20.93 -3.42
C SER A 673 0.93 -21.54 -2.62
N THR A 674 2.04 -20.81 -2.53
CA THR A 674 3.20 -21.08 -1.67
C THR A 674 3.51 -19.82 -0.86
N LEU A 675 3.45 -19.90 0.45
CA LEU A 675 3.68 -18.77 1.36
C LEU A 675 4.72 -19.16 2.41
N HIS A 676 5.86 -18.48 2.39
CA HIS A 676 6.91 -18.57 3.40
C HIS A 676 6.94 -17.28 4.21
N VAL A 677 6.90 -17.38 5.54
CA VAL A 677 6.94 -16.22 6.45
C VAL A 677 7.97 -16.45 7.54
N GLY A 678 9.03 -15.65 7.52
CA GLY A 678 10.19 -15.77 8.39
C GLY A 678 11.10 -16.94 8.03
N THR A 679 12.19 -17.06 8.78
CA THR A 679 13.06 -18.24 8.80
C THR A 679 13.35 -18.60 10.26
N THR A 680 13.88 -19.80 10.51
CA THR A 680 14.31 -20.20 11.86
C THR A 680 15.37 -19.25 12.46
N ASP A 681 16.27 -18.70 11.63
CA ASP A 681 17.30 -17.75 12.08
C ASP A 681 16.75 -16.31 12.25
N THR A 682 15.75 -15.94 11.45
CA THR A 682 15.11 -14.61 11.46
C THR A 682 13.59 -14.76 11.48
N PRO A 683 13.02 -15.09 12.64
CA PRO A 683 11.58 -15.33 12.74
C PRO A 683 10.79 -14.04 12.54
N ALA A 684 9.67 -14.14 11.84
CA ALA A 684 8.81 -13.01 11.46
C ALA A 684 7.66 -12.80 12.47
N VAL A 685 6.82 -11.80 12.23
CA VAL A 685 5.56 -11.60 12.97
C VAL A 685 4.39 -11.70 11.99
N VAL A 686 3.32 -12.38 12.41
CA VAL A 686 2.04 -12.41 11.69
C VAL A 686 0.98 -11.71 12.53
N ASN A 687 0.36 -10.68 11.96
CA ASN A 687 -0.71 -9.91 12.61
C ASN A 687 -1.99 -10.00 11.79
N ILE A 688 -3.03 -10.60 12.37
CA ILE A 688 -4.34 -10.76 11.75
C ILE A 688 -5.35 -9.97 12.58
N GLY A 689 -5.78 -8.81 12.08
CA GLY A 689 -6.71 -7.94 12.79
C GLY A 689 -6.09 -7.25 13.99
N MET A 690 -5.18 -6.31 13.75
CA MET A 690 -4.42 -5.59 14.79
C MET A 690 -4.81 -4.11 14.86
N ASN A 691 -5.14 -3.61 16.05
CA ASN A 691 -5.48 -2.22 16.30
C ASN A 691 -4.54 -1.62 17.36
N GLU A 692 -3.75 -0.63 16.97
CA GLU A 692 -2.89 0.13 17.90
C GLU A 692 -3.55 1.45 18.34
N GLY A 693 -4.71 1.79 17.77
CA GLY A 693 -5.44 3.01 18.07
C GLY A 693 -6.55 2.85 19.10
N HIS A 694 -7.06 4.00 19.57
CA HIS A 694 -8.12 4.05 20.59
C HIS A 694 -9.52 4.35 19.97
N LEU A 695 -9.60 4.49 18.65
CA LEU A 695 -10.81 4.70 17.84
C LEU A 695 -10.68 3.92 16.51
N GLY A 696 -11.83 3.60 15.90
CA GLY A 696 -11.88 2.84 14.64
C GLY A 696 -11.64 1.34 14.82
N ASP A 697 -11.91 0.54 13.78
CA ASP A 697 -11.88 -0.93 13.84
C ASP A 697 -10.76 -1.53 12.99
N ALA A 698 -10.17 -2.63 13.45
CA ALA A 698 -9.23 -3.44 12.67
C ALA A 698 -9.79 -4.86 12.50
N THR A 699 -9.99 -5.30 11.26
CA THR A 699 -10.49 -6.64 10.91
C THR A 699 -9.53 -7.30 9.95
N GLY A 700 -8.97 -8.44 10.34
CA GLY A 700 -8.10 -9.26 9.51
C GLY A 700 -8.64 -10.67 9.38
N LYS A 701 -8.48 -11.26 8.19
CA LYS A 701 -8.82 -12.66 7.92
C LYS A 701 -7.73 -13.34 7.08
N PHE A 702 -7.20 -14.44 7.58
CA PHE A 702 -6.29 -15.31 6.83
C PHE A 702 -6.91 -16.69 6.64
N THR A 703 -6.99 -17.15 5.39
CA THR A 703 -7.58 -18.43 5.01
C THR A 703 -6.58 -19.29 4.24
N ALA A 704 -6.19 -20.41 4.85
CA ALA A 704 -5.30 -21.43 4.31
C ALA A 704 -5.93 -22.82 4.50
N ILE A 705 -7.07 -23.03 3.81
CA ILE A 705 -7.90 -24.24 3.97
C ILE A 705 -7.66 -25.31 2.88
N ASP A 706 -7.03 -24.93 1.77
CA ASP A 706 -6.65 -25.82 0.68
C ASP A 706 -5.35 -26.53 1.07
N ASP A 707 -5.41 -27.85 1.24
CA ASP A 707 -4.28 -28.67 1.69
C ASP A 707 -3.22 -28.90 0.61
N ALA A 708 -3.48 -28.47 -0.63
CA ALA A 708 -2.47 -28.42 -1.69
C ALA A 708 -1.65 -27.12 -1.66
N ALA A 709 -2.11 -26.07 -0.97
CA ALA A 709 -1.30 -24.89 -0.72
C ALA A 709 -0.11 -25.28 0.19
N THR A 710 1.04 -24.64 -0.01
CA THR A 710 2.21 -24.79 0.87
C THR A 710 2.32 -23.56 1.76
N VAL A 711 2.21 -23.75 3.07
CA VAL A 711 2.33 -22.65 4.05
C VAL A 711 3.38 -23.01 5.08
N ASP A 712 4.42 -22.18 5.14
CA ASP A 712 5.59 -22.35 6.00
C ASP A 712 5.78 -21.10 6.85
N LEU A 713 5.63 -21.25 8.17
CA LEU A 713 5.60 -20.13 9.11
C LEU A 713 6.67 -20.37 10.18
N HIS A 714 7.63 -19.45 10.28
CA HIS A 714 8.66 -19.37 11.31
C HIS A 714 8.55 -18.02 12.02
N LEU A 715 7.92 -18.01 13.20
CA LEU A 715 7.40 -16.78 13.80
C LEU A 715 7.97 -16.51 15.19
N SER A 716 8.21 -15.24 15.48
CA SER A 716 8.41 -14.78 16.85
C SER A 716 7.06 -14.57 17.54
N GLU A 717 6.04 -14.22 16.76
CA GLU A 717 4.68 -14.03 17.28
C GLU A 717 3.61 -14.21 16.20
N LEU A 718 2.57 -14.97 16.54
CA LEU A 718 1.31 -15.04 15.79
C LEU A 718 0.20 -14.37 16.61
N ASN A 719 -0.32 -13.25 16.10
CA ASN A 719 -1.41 -12.50 16.73
C ASN A 719 -2.70 -12.63 15.90
N VAL A 720 -3.69 -13.36 16.42
CA VAL A 720 -5.04 -13.46 15.84
C VAL A 720 -6.00 -12.62 16.67
N GLY A 721 -6.19 -11.37 16.24
CA GLY A 721 -6.91 -10.34 16.99
C GLY A 721 -6.00 -9.76 18.07
N TRP A 722 -5.58 -8.50 17.89
CA TRP A 722 -4.76 -7.79 18.86
C TRP A 722 -5.17 -6.34 18.96
N ASP A 723 -5.64 -5.92 20.13
CA ASP A 723 -5.91 -4.51 20.43
C ASP A 723 -4.94 -4.02 21.50
N ILE A 724 -4.11 -3.02 21.16
CA ILE A 724 -3.17 -2.39 22.10
C ILE A 724 -3.83 -1.20 22.81
N GLY A 725 -4.77 -0.52 22.15
CA GLY A 725 -5.59 0.61 22.64
C GLY A 725 -4.98 1.48 23.74
N TYR A 726 -4.15 2.46 23.39
CA TYR A 726 -3.67 3.47 24.36
C TYR A 726 -4.68 4.61 24.55
N GLY A 727 -5.41 4.60 25.68
CA GLY A 727 -5.94 5.82 26.33
C GLY A 727 -7.46 5.99 26.38
N GLY A 728 -8.00 6.38 27.54
CA GLY A 728 -9.31 7.02 27.70
C GLY A 728 -10.53 6.10 27.87
N ILE A 729 -11.51 6.56 28.66
CA ILE A 729 -12.73 5.84 29.07
C ILE A 729 -13.84 5.79 27.99
N ASP A 730 -13.65 6.50 26.86
CA ASP A 730 -14.65 6.69 25.79
C ASP A 730 -14.34 5.90 24.50
N ASN A 731 -13.42 4.93 24.57
CA ASN A 731 -13.00 4.14 23.39
C ASN A 731 -14.08 3.17 22.91
N LYS A 732 -14.23 3.11 21.59
CA LYS A 732 -15.10 2.16 20.88
C LYS A 732 -14.34 1.46 19.74
N SER A 733 -13.03 1.31 19.86
CA SER A 733 -12.24 0.53 18.90
C SER A 733 -12.47 -0.95 19.11
N THR A 734 -12.46 -1.72 18.01
CA THR A 734 -12.41 -3.18 18.07
C THR A 734 -11.24 -3.69 17.24
N ALA A 735 -10.69 -4.84 17.63
CA ALA A 735 -9.78 -5.62 16.81
C ALA A 735 -10.33 -7.03 16.66
N THR A 736 -10.48 -7.52 15.43
CA THR A 736 -11.01 -8.86 15.13
C THR A 736 -10.06 -9.57 14.18
N GLY A 737 -9.45 -10.65 14.64
CA GLY A 737 -8.67 -11.56 13.80
C GLY A 737 -9.42 -12.87 13.55
N THR A 738 -9.35 -13.38 12.32
CA THR A 738 -9.89 -14.69 11.95
C THR A 738 -8.84 -15.50 11.21
N LEU A 739 -8.51 -16.68 11.73
CA LEU A 739 -7.67 -17.67 11.07
C LEU A 739 -8.54 -18.86 10.64
N GLU A 740 -8.56 -19.16 9.35
CA GLU A 740 -9.17 -20.36 8.79
C GLU A 740 -8.07 -21.27 8.27
N TRP A 741 -7.94 -22.47 8.83
CA TRP A 741 -6.74 -23.28 8.66
C TRP A 741 -7.04 -24.74 8.38
N ASN A 742 -6.28 -25.33 7.47
CA ASN A 742 -6.18 -26.76 7.25
C ASN A 742 -4.84 -27.08 6.56
N GLN A 743 -3.78 -27.19 7.35
CA GLN A 743 -2.44 -27.55 6.87
C GLN A 743 -1.87 -28.63 7.80
N THR A 744 -1.02 -29.50 7.25
CA THR A 744 -0.47 -30.64 8.00
C THR A 744 0.78 -30.31 8.79
N GLU A 745 1.49 -29.28 8.33
CA GLU A 745 2.66 -28.67 8.91
C GLU A 745 2.30 -27.97 10.21
N ALA A 746 3.19 -28.07 11.20
CA ALA A 746 3.05 -27.31 12.43
C ALA A 746 3.44 -25.85 12.19
N ILE A 747 2.70 -24.93 12.81
CA ILE A 747 3.14 -23.54 12.90
C ILE A 747 4.31 -23.50 13.88
N ASP A 748 5.50 -23.17 13.36
CA ASP A 748 6.66 -22.82 14.17
C ASP A 748 6.53 -21.36 14.60
N ALA A 749 6.29 -21.16 15.90
CA ALA A 749 6.14 -19.85 16.49
C ALA A 749 6.64 -19.85 17.94
N ASP A 750 7.35 -18.81 18.38
CA ASP A 750 7.66 -18.64 19.80
C ASP A 750 6.36 -18.39 20.59
N LYS A 751 5.55 -17.42 20.18
CA LYS A 751 4.31 -17.04 20.89
C LYS A 751 3.09 -17.01 20.00
N VAL A 752 1.97 -17.54 20.50
CA VAL A 752 0.70 -17.55 19.79
C VAL A 752 -0.40 -16.95 20.65
N TYR A 753 -1.15 -16.01 20.07
CA TYR A 753 -2.27 -15.33 20.73
C TYR A 753 -3.54 -15.41 19.90
N PHE A 754 -4.63 -15.83 20.54
CA PHE A 754 -6.00 -15.65 20.05
C PHE A 754 -6.73 -14.67 20.96
N GLY A 755 -7.05 -13.48 20.46
CA GLY A 755 -7.73 -12.43 21.22
C GLY A 755 -6.82 -11.83 22.30
N ARG A 756 -5.88 -10.99 21.90
CA ARG A 756 -4.97 -10.25 22.79
C ARG A 756 -5.44 -8.81 23.04
N GLY A 757 -5.44 -8.35 24.28
CA GLY A 757 -6.01 -7.05 24.66
C GLY A 757 -7.53 -7.00 24.42
N GLY A 758 -8.12 -5.82 24.16
CA GLY A 758 -9.57 -5.62 23.95
C GLY A 758 -10.17 -6.21 22.66
N SER A 759 -9.71 -7.39 22.21
CA SER A 759 -9.94 -7.94 20.87
C SER A 759 -10.69 -9.26 20.83
N THR A 760 -11.13 -9.66 19.62
CA THR A 760 -11.71 -10.98 19.34
C THR A 760 -10.79 -11.79 18.43
N GLY A 761 -10.34 -12.95 18.89
CA GLY A 761 -9.62 -13.94 18.08
C GLY A 761 -10.53 -15.10 17.69
N LYS A 762 -10.52 -15.49 16.42
CA LYS A 762 -11.32 -16.61 15.89
C LYS A 762 -10.43 -17.59 15.15
N LEU A 763 -10.65 -18.88 15.41
CA LEU A 763 -10.04 -19.99 14.69
C LEU A 763 -11.16 -20.87 14.12
N ASN A 764 -11.10 -21.15 12.82
CA ASN A 764 -11.96 -22.13 12.17
C ASN A 764 -11.06 -23.19 11.50
N VAL A 765 -11.30 -24.46 11.81
CA VAL A 765 -10.64 -25.59 11.17
C VAL A 765 -11.72 -26.48 10.60
N SER A 766 -11.59 -26.83 9.31
CA SER A 766 -12.59 -27.63 8.59
C SER A 766 -12.74 -29.04 9.20
N GLU A 767 -13.89 -29.68 9.00
CA GLU A 767 -14.10 -31.09 9.37
C GLU A 767 -13.00 -31.98 8.77
N GLY A 768 -12.37 -32.80 9.61
CA GLY A 768 -11.24 -33.66 9.20
C GLY A 768 -9.93 -32.91 8.87
N GLY A 769 -9.92 -31.58 8.98
CA GLY A 769 -8.73 -30.78 8.78
C GLY A 769 -7.72 -30.89 9.92
N THR A 770 -6.57 -30.25 9.76
CA THR A 770 -5.46 -30.29 10.73
C THR A 770 -5.04 -28.89 11.17
N PHE A 771 -4.79 -28.72 12.47
CA PHE A 771 -4.18 -27.52 13.06
C PHE A 771 -3.14 -27.95 14.11
N ARG A 772 -1.88 -27.57 13.88
CA ARG A 772 -0.75 -27.96 14.74
C ARG A 772 0.06 -26.74 15.17
N LEU A 773 0.41 -26.68 16.46
CA LEU A 773 1.23 -25.62 17.06
C LEU A 773 2.49 -26.23 17.68
N GLY A 774 3.66 -25.88 17.11
CA GLY A 774 4.93 -26.46 17.51
C GLY A 774 5.00 -27.97 17.31
N THR A 775 6.16 -28.53 17.63
CA THR A 775 6.42 -29.97 17.64
C THR A 775 7.02 -30.38 18.98
N GLN A 776 7.21 -31.68 19.20
CA GLN A 776 7.87 -32.16 20.41
C GLN A 776 9.32 -31.67 20.53
N ASP A 777 10.03 -31.58 19.40
CA ASP A 777 11.44 -31.13 19.36
C ASP A 777 11.55 -29.60 19.34
N ASP A 778 10.49 -28.90 18.92
CA ASP A 778 10.42 -27.45 18.80
C ASP A 778 9.04 -26.93 19.25
N PRO A 779 8.77 -26.95 20.56
CA PRO A 779 7.50 -26.48 21.12
C PRO A 779 7.42 -24.96 21.11
N ILE A 780 6.20 -24.43 21.02
CA ILE A 780 5.97 -22.98 21.21
C ILE A 780 6.22 -22.63 22.68
N SER A 781 6.75 -21.45 23.00
CA SER A 781 6.92 -21.07 24.41
C SER A 781 5.59 -20.73 25.08
N PHE A 782 4.68 -20.07 24.34
CA PHE A 782 3.49 -19.47 24.93
C PHE A 782 2.25 -19.60 24.04
N LEU A 783 1.14 -20.06 24.64
CA LEU A 783 -0.21 -19.97 24.05
C LEU A 783 -1.16 -19.15 24.92
N GLY A 784 -1.62 -18.01 24.39
CA GLY A 784 -2.62 -17.15 25.01
C GLY A 784 -3.97 -17.23 24.31
N ILE A 785 -5.00 -17.66 25.03
CA ILE A 785 -6.39 -17.65 24.56
C ILE A 785 -7.16 -16.64 25.40
N SER A 786 -7.51 -15.51 24.79
CA SER A 786 -8.13 -14.37 25.47
C SER A 786 -7.19 -13.81 26.55
N TYR A 787 -6.13 -13.14 26.11
CA TYR A 787 -5.03 -12.65 26.94
C TYR A 787 -5.00 -11.12 26.98
N HIS A 788 -5.51 -10.54 28.06
CA HIS A 788 -5.63 -9.09 28.21
C HIS A 788 -4.45 -8.50 29.01
N ASP A 789 -3.39 -8.09 28.30
CA ASP A 789 -2.10 -7.67 28.87
C ASP A 789 -1.84 -6.16 28.86
N ASN A 790 -2.70 -5.40 28.19
CA ASN A 790 -2.53 -3.96 28.04
C ASN A 790 -3.72 -3.15 28.60
N GLY A 791 -3.58 -1.83 28.58
CA GLY A 791 -4.57 -0.90 29.11
C GLY A 791 -5.78 -0.64 28.21
N ALA A 792 -5.91 -1.31 27.05
CA ALA A 792 -7.04 -1.12 26.14
C ALA A 792 -8.36 -1.44 26.86
N PRO A 793 -9.37 -0.56 26.82
CA PRO A 793 -10.67 -0.88 27.40
C PRO A 793 -11.42 -1.90 26.53
N GLY A 794 -12.27 -2.72 27.15
CA GLY A 794 -13.10 -3.69 26.42
C GLY A 794 -12.93 -5.11 26.93
N ALA A 795 -13.37 -6.08 26.12
CA ALA A 795 -13.31 -7.49 26.44
C ALA A 795 -12.47 -8.24 25.41
N SER A 796 -11.48 -9.00 25.88
CA SER A 796 -10.82 -10.02 25.08
C SER A 796 -11.73 -11.24 24.96
N SER A 797 -11.81 -11.84 23.78
CA SER A 797 -12.61 -13.05 23.57
C SER A 797 -11.96 -14.00 22.56
N ALA A 798 -11.86 -15.28 22.93
CA ALA A 798 -11.48 -16.36 22.02
C ALA A 798 -12.13 -17.68 22.50
N ASP A 799 -12.72 -18.42 21.56
CA ASP A 799 -13.41 -19.69 21.81
C ASP A 799 -12.89 -20.73 20.82
N LEU A 800 -11.95 -21.56 21.26
CA LEU A 800 -11.34 -22.63 20.48
C LEU A 800 -12.05 -23.93 20.87
N ASP A 801 -12.96 -24.38 20.02
CA ASP A 801 -13.83 -25.53 20.29
C ASP A 801 -13.63 -26.62 19.25
N PHE A 802 -12.74 -27.57 19.56
CA PHE A 802 -12.41 -28.68 18.68
C PHE A 802 -13.43 -29.83 18.77
N THR A 803 -14.52 -29.71 19.54
CA THR A 803 -15.58 -30.74 19.61
C THR A 803 -16.60 -30.63 18.47
N LYS A 804 -16.72 -29.46 17.82
CA LYS A 804 -17.76 -29.19 16.81
C LYS A 804 -17.49 -29.88 15.46
N GLU A 805 -16.28 -29.69 14.93
CA GLU A 805 -15.84 -30.25 13.64
C GLU A 805 -14.83 -31.40 13.82
N ASN A 806 -14.42 -31.66 15.07
CA ASN A 806 -13.45 -32.69 15.47
C ASN A 806 -12.21 -32.81 14.56
N PRO A 807 -11.54 -31.69 14.22
CA PRO A 807 -10.32 -31.73 13.43
C PRO A 807 -9.18 -32.39 14.22
N THR A 808 -8.10 -32.70 13.53
CA THR A 808 -6.85 -33.05 14.20
C THR A 808 -6.27 -31.77 14.80
N PHE A 809 -6.21 -31.70 16.12
CA PHE A 809 -5.55 -30.60 16.85
C PHE A 809 -4.35 -31.16 17.62
N GLU A 810 -3.19 -30.56 17.44
CA GLU A 810 -1.98 -30.90 18.19
C GLU A 810 -1.28 -29.61 18.65
N ALA A 811 -0.87 -29.55 19.91
CA ALA A 811 -0.06 -28.44 20.39
C ALA A 811 0.98 -28.92 21.40
N HIS A 812 2.22 -28.45 21.23
CA HIS A 812 3.34 -28.65 22.15
C HIS A 812 3.75 -27.28 22.69
N ILE A 813 3.62 -27.09 24.01
CA ILE A 813 3.86 -25.80 24.68
C ILE A 813 4.95 -26.00 25.75
N ALA A 814 6.02 -25.22 25.69
CA ALA A 814 7.15 -25.35 26.61
C ALA A 814 6.89 -24.66 27.96
N ASP A 815 6.48 -23.39 27.96
CA ASP A 815 6.53 -22.57 29.17
C ASP A 815 5.14 -22.29 29.76
N GLU A 816 4.20 -21.75 28.97
CA GLU A 816 2.93 -21.29 29.53
C GLU A 816 1.71 -21.44 28.59
N LEU A 817 0.65 -22.05 29.13
CA LEU A 817 -0.70 -22.02 28.56
C LEU A 817 -1.60 -21.13 29.41
N SER A 818 -2.21 -20.13 28.78
CA SER A 818 -2.94 -19.07 29.46
C SER A 818 -4.31 -18.84 28.82
N ILE A 819 -5.39 -19.16 29.54
CA ILE A 819 -6.78 -19.11 29.05
C ILE A 819 -7.62 -18.16 29.92
N GLY A 820 -8.13 -17.09 29.32
CA GLY A 820 -8.99 -16.11 30.01
C GLY A 820 -8.23 -15.32 31.06
N ILE A 821 -7.22 -14.56 30.62
CA ILE A 821 -6.26 -13.90 31.51
C ILE A 821 -6.44 -12.40 31.50
N LYS A 822 -6.50 -11.82 32.69
CA LYS A 822 -6.42 -10.37 32.90
C LYS A 822 -5.09 -10.05 33.57
N ALA A 823 -4.11 -9.65 32.76
CA ALA A 823 -2.78 -9.26 33.22
C ALA A 823 -2.64 -7.73 33.40
N SER A 824 -3.57 -6.93 32.85
CA SER A 824 -3.47 -5.48 32.88
C SER A 824 -4.06 -4.80 34.13
N SER A 825 -3.65 -3.56 34.33
CA SER A 825 -4.05 -2.72 35.47
C SER A 825 -5.41 -2.00 35.31
N SER A 826 -6.04 -2.11 34.15
CA SER A 826 -7.25 -1.33 33.83
C SER A 826 -8.47 -1.83 34.61
N LEU A 827 -9.34 -0.90 34.99
CA LEU A 827 -10.44 -1.17 35.93
C LEU A 827 -11.60 -1.93 35.27
N SER A 828 -11.87 -1.74 33.98
CA SER A 828 -13.08 -2.26 33.29
C SER A 828 -12.83 -3.39 32.30
N ASN A 829 -11.60 -3.89 32.19
CA ASN A 829 -11.25 -4.86 31.15
C ASN A 829 -11.69 -6.27 31.53
N SER A 830 -12.19 -7.01 30.54
CA SER A 830 -12.57 -8.40 30.71
C SER A 830 -11.81 -9.33 29.77
N ALA A 831 -11.64 -10.59 30.17
CA ALA A 831 -11.07 -11.65 29.35
C ALA A 831 -11.93 -12.91 29.44
N ASN A 832 -12.38 -13.42 28.30
CA ASN A 832 -13.17 -14.65 28.21
C ASN A 832 -12.52 -15.62 27.22
N GLY A 833 -11.84 -16.63 27.73
CA GLY A 833 -11.10 -17.62 26.94
C GLY A 833 -11.65 -19.02 27.16
N LYS A 834 -11.72 -19.80 26.08
CA LYS A 834 -12.12 -21.21 26.13
C LYS A 834 -11.26 -22.05 25.20
N LEU A 835 -10.83 -23.20 25.71
CA LEU A 835 -10.23 -24.28 24.93
C LEU A 835 -10.98 -25.57 25.25
N LYS A 836 -11.59 -26.18 24.22
CA LYS A 836 -12.21 -27.49 24.33
C LYS A 836 -11.53 -28.45 23.37
N LEU A 837 -11.00 -29.53 23.93
CA LEU A 837 -10.38 -30.60 23.18
C LEU A 837 -11.48 -31.51 22.62
N GLY A 838 -11.35 -31.91 21.35
CA GLY A 838 -12.15 -32.97 20.75
C GLY A 838 -11.45 -34.31 20.85
N SER A 839 -12.14 -35.39 20.51
CA SER A 839 -11.57 -36.75 20.53
C SER A 839 -10.26 -36.93 19.71
N ASN A 840 -10.02 -36.10 18.69
CA ASN A 840 -8.80 -36.09 17.87
C ASN A 840 -7.77 -35.02 18.29
N SER A 841 -7.92 -34.46 19.49
CA SER A 841 -7.02 -33.43 20.04
C SER A 841 -5.93 -34.04 20.92
N THR A 842 -4.70 -33.52 20.80
CA THR A 842 -3.56 -33.79 21.69
C THR A 842 -2.96 -32.46 22.15
N LEU A 843 -2.93 -32.23 23.45
CA LEU A 843 -2.34 -31.03 24.05
C LEU A 843 -1.24 -31.43 25.03
N ARG A 844 -0.01 -30.99 24.77
CA ARG A 844 1.18 -31.24 25.60
C ARG A 844 1.70 -29.92 26.16
N VAL A 845 1.91 -29.85 27.47
CA VAL A 845 2.36 -28.61 28.15
C VAL A 845 3.44 -28.95 29.17
N GLY A 846 4.64 -28.43 28.95
CA GLY A 846 5.84 -28.73 29.73
C GLY A 846 6.37 -30.14 29.52
N THR A 847 7.52 -30.41 30.12
CA THR A 847 8.14 -31.75 30.20
C THR A 847 8.50 -32.07 31.65
N VAL A 848 8.87 -33.33 31.90
CA VAL A 848 9.33 -33.75 33.24
C VAL A 848 10.59 -33.02 33.71
N ASP A 849 11.44 -32.59 32.77
CA ASP A 849 12.69 -31.88 33.04
C ASP A 849 12.48 -30.36 33.11
N ASP A 850 11.55 -29.83 32.31
CA ASP A 850 11.22 -28.41 32.21
C ASP A 850 9.71 -28.19 32.43
N LEU A 851 9.37 -27.87 33.68
CA LEU A 851 7.98 -27.74 34.13
C LEU A 851 7.35 -26.40 33.68
N ALA A 852 6.17 -26.48 33.07
CA ALA A 852 5.41 -25.35 32.57
C ALA A 852 4.44 -24.74 33.61
N VAL A 853 3.69 -23.71 33.20
CA VAL A 853 2.59 -23.12 33.97
C VAL A 853 1.29 -23.17 33.15
N VAL A 854 0.20 -23.58 33.79
CA VAL A 854 -1.15 -23.51 33.20
C VAL A 854 -2.01 -22.55 34.00
N ASN A 855 -2.58 -21.56 33.33
CA ASN A 855 -3.49 -20.57 33.91
C ASN A 855 -4.86 -20.66 33.23
N VAL A 856 -5.90 -20.97 34.01
CA VAL A 856 -7.30 -21.03 33.56
C VAL A 856 -8.11 -20.07 34.42
N GLY A 857 -8.43 -18.90 33.87
CA GLY A 857 -9.09 -17.82 34.61
C GLY A 857 -8.16 -17.24 35.68
N ARG A 858 -7.38 -16.22 35.30
CA ARG A 858 -6.41 -15.59 36.21
C ARG A 858 -6.42 -14.08 36.12
N GLU A 859 -6.33 -13.42 37.28
CA GLU A 859 -6.02 -11.99 37.38
C GLU A 859 -4.71 -11.80 38.17
N GLY A 860 -3.69 -11.30 37.47
CA GLY A 860 -2.32 -11.20 37.98
C GLY A 860 -1.96 -9.87 38.66
N TYR A 861 -2.87 -8.89 38.66
CA TYR A 861 -2.55 -7.52 39.06
C TYR A 861 -2.73 -7.29 40.57
N THR A 862 -1.73 -6.68 41.22
CA THR A 862 -1.60 -6.56 42.68
C THR A 862 -1.85 -5.15 43.25
N ASN A 863 -2.21 -4.16 42.42
CA ASN A 863 -2.33 -2.78 42.90
C ASN A 863 -3.64 -2.56 43.67
N VAL A 864 -3.51 -2.01 44.88
CA VAL A 864 -4.56 -1.98 45.92
C VAL A 864 -5.38 -0.68 45.92
N TYR A 865 -5.11 0.26 44.99
CA TYR A 865 -5.65 1.63 45.08
C TYR A 865 -7.04 1.85 44.43
N TYR A 866 -7.56 0.94 43.60
CA TYR A 866 -8.80 1.15 42.84
C TYR A 866 -9.68 -0.10 42.77
N LYS A 867 -11.01 0.10 42.69
CA LYS A 867 -12.00 -0.97 42.47
C LYS A 867 -11.95 -1.44 41.02
N HIS A 868 -11.90 -2.76 40.80
CA HIS A 868 -11.97 -3.39 39.48
C HIS A 868 -13.42 -3.79 39.19
N ASP A 869 -13.92 -3.54 37.97
CA ASP A 869 -15.30 -3.82 37.52
C ASP A 869 -15.35 -4.78 36.29
N GLY A 870 -14.21 -5.32 35.85
CA GLY A 870 -14.10 -6.33 34.76
C GLY A 870 -13.97 -7.78 35.25
N SER A 871 -13.87 -8.76 34.34
CA SER A 871 -13.82 -10.19 34.68
C SER A 871 -12.70 -10.97 33.97
N ALA A 872 -12.20 -12.05 34.57
CA ALA A 872 -11.30 -13.01 33.93
C ALA A 872 -11.97 -14.39 33.96
N THR A 873 -12.34 -14.94 32.81
CA THR A 873 -13.06 -16.22 32.69
C THR A 873 -12.28 -17.15 31.76
N GLY A 874 -11.79 -18.26 32.31
CA GLY A 874 -11.11 -19.31 31.55
C GLY A 874 -11.82 -20.66 31.67
N LEU A 875 -11.90 -21.39 30.56
CA LEU A 875 -12.33 -22.79 30.51
C LEU A 875 -11.30 -23.63 29.75
N LEU A 876 -10.81 -24.68 30.39
CA LEU A 876 -10.09 -25.77 29.74
C LEU A 876 -10.92 -27.05 29.89
N ASP A 877 -11.45 -27.53 28.78
CA ASP A 877 -12.25 -28.75 28.73
C ASP A 877 -11.46 -29.86 28.02
N ALA A 878 -10.90 -30.78 28.80
CA ALA A 878 -10.17 -31.95 28.34
C ALA A 878 -10.96 -33.25 28.61
N THR A 879 -12.30 -33.15 28.62
CA THR A 879 -13.17 -34.33 28.77
C THR A 879 -13.07 -35.28 27.56
N GLU A 880 -12.79 -34.74 26.38
CA GLU A 880 -12.40 -35.48 25.19
C GLU A 880 -10.93 -35.21 24.82
N GLY A 881 -10.33 -36.11 24.05
CA GLY A 881 -8.94 -35.98 23.59
C GLY A 881 -7.89 -36.36 24.64
N THR A 882 -6.64 -35.98 24.37
CA THR A 882 -5.47 -36.27 25.22
C THR A 882 -4.87 -34.96 25.72
N ALA A 883 -4.65 -34.86 27.03
CA ALA A 883 -4.00 -33.73 27.69
C ALA A 883 -2.86 -34.25 28.57
N GLU A 884 -1.61 -33.89 28.26
CA GLU A 884 -0.41 -34.35 28.96
C GLU A 884 0.38 -33.15 29.49
N PHE A 885 0.29 -32.91 30.79
CA PHE A 885 0.85 -31.71 31.42
C PHE A 885 1.90 -32.04 32.49
N HIS A 886 3.01 -31.31 32.46
CA HIS A 886 4.06 -31.32 33.46
C HIS A 886 4.30 -29.90 33.97
N LEU A 887 3.81 -29.61 35.17
CA LEU A 887 3.60 -28.24 35.63
C LEU A 887 4.35 -27.94 36.93
N SER A 888 4.90 -26.73 37.00
CA SER A 888 5.30 -26.13 38.26
C SER A 888 4.07 -25.60 38.98
N GLU A 889 3.13 -25.00 38.22
CA GLU A 889 1.91 -24.43 38.76
C GLU A 889 0.70 -24.64 37.84
N LEU A 890 -0.39 -25.18 38.41
CA LEU A 890 -1.72 -25.22 37.82
C LEU A 890 -2.62 -24.20 38.56
N ASN A 891 -3.08 -23.17 37.85
CA ASN A 891 -3.92 -22.13 38.42
C ASN A 891 -5.32 -22.16 37.81
N VAL A 892 -6.33 -22.49 38.60
CA VAL A 892 -7.74 -22.55 38.17
C VAL A 892 -8.55 -21.55 39.00
N GLY A 893 -8.89 -20.41 38.41
CA GLY A 893 -9.60 -19.34 39.11
C GLY A 893 -8.70 -18.72 40.18
N ARG A 894 -7.62 -18.06 39.77
CA ARG A 894 -6.64 -17.47 40.69
C ARG A 894 -6.57 -15.96 40.59
N ARG A 895 -6.60 -15.31 41.74
CA ARG A 895 -6.46 -13.86 41.87
C ARG A 895 -5.35 -13.50 42.83
N ALA A 896 -4.53 -12.53 42.43
CA ALA A 896 -3.54 -11.95 43.33
C ALA A 896 -4.22 -11.25 44.55
N PRO A 897 -3.54 -11.16 45.71
CA PRO A 897 -4.08 -10.46 46.88
C PRO A 897 -4.34 -8.97 46.57
N GLY A 898 -5.55 -8.46 46.85
CA GLY A 898 -5.94 -7.08 46.51
C GLY A 898 -7.41 -6.75 46.80
N TRP A 899 -7.87 -5.56 46.37
CA TRP A 899 -9.22 -5.04 46.62
C TRP A 899 -10.30 -5.80 45.83
N THR A 900 -11.49 -6.02 46.37
CA THR A 900 -12.60 -6.83 45.79
C THR A 900 -13.36 -6.09 44.68
N GLY A 901 -13.92 -6.80 43.69
CA GLY A 901 -14.82 -6.19 42.68
C GLY A 901 -14.82 -6.80 41.27
N SER A 902 -13.72 -7.42 40.85
CA SER A 902 -13.62 -8.19 39.59
C SER A 902 -13.94 -9.67 39.85
N THR A 903 -14.65 -10.32 38.94
CA THR A 903 -14.89 -11.76 39.03
C THR A 903 -13.80 -12.53 38.28
N VAL A 904 -13.14 -13.45 38.97
CA VAL A 904 -12.19 -14.38 38.34
C VAL A 904 -12.79 -15.78 38.40
N THR A 905 -13.01 -16.39 37.25
CA THR A 905 -13.62 -17.72 37.13
C THR A 905 -12.71 -18.61 36.29
N GLY A 906 -12.25 -19.71 36.87
CA GLY A 906 -11.55 -20.77 36.15
C GLY A 906 -12.30 -22.09 36.23
N THR A 907 -12.34 -22.83 35.13
CA THR A 907 -12.90 -24.17 35.08
C THR A 907 -11.99 -25.11 34.31
N LEU A 908 -11.57 -26.20 34.94
CA LEU A 908 -10.82 -27.30 34.34
C LEU A 908 -11.65 -28.58 34.41
N ASN A 909 -11.93 -29.19 33.27
CA ASN A 909 -12.57 -30.50 33.19
C ASN A 909 -11.57 -31.52 32.68
N THR A 910 -11.41 -32.66 33.37
CA THR A 910 -10.52 -33.74 32.93
C THR A 910 -11.30 -34.97 32.49
N GLY A 911 -10.79 -35.67 31.48
CA GLY A 911 -11.32 -36.92 30.96
C GLY A 911 -10.31 -38.06 31.03
N PRO A 912 -10.66 -39.27 30.56
CA PRO A 912 -9.79 -40.46 30.61
C PRO A 912 -8.41 -40.29 29.95
N GLY A 913 -8.28 -39.40 28.96
CA GLY A 913 -7.01 -39.10 28.28
C GLY A 913 -6.17 -38.01 28.94
N SER A 914 -6.59 -37.49 30.11
CA SER A 914 -5.82 -36.48 30.85
C SER A 914 -4.77 -37.13 31.76
N THR A 915 -3.52 -36.68 31.65
CA THR A 915 -2.39 -36.98 32.55
C THR A 915 -1.75 -35.67 32.96
N ILE A 916 -2.03 -35.21 34.18
CA ILE A 916 -1.59 -33.91 34.69
C ILE A 916 -0.72 -34.14 35.91
N THR A 917 0.52 -33.66 35.85
CA THR A 917 1.44 -33.61 36.98
C THR A 917 1.73 -32.16 37.34
N ALA A 918 1.68 -31.80 38.62
CA ALA A 918 1.96 -30.44 39.08
C ALA A 918 2.68 -30.39 40.43
N THR A 919 3.58 -29.43 40.63
CA THR A 919 4.12 -29.15 41.97
C THR A 919 3.05 -28.48 42.83
N THR A 920 2.34 -27.49 42.30
CA THR A 920 1.26 -26.79 43.02
C THR A 920 0.04 -26.62 42.14
N ALA A 921 -1.14 -26.87 42.69
CA ALA A 921 -2.41 -26.50 42.08
C ALA A 921 -3.18 -25.53 42.99
N ASN A 922 -3.53 -24.36 42.46
CA ASN A 922 -4.30 -23.33 43.16
C ASN A 922 -5.71 -23.25 42.57
N ILE A 923 -6.74 -23.55 43.37
CA ILE A 923 -8.13 -23.64 42.92
C ILE A 923 -8.98 -22.63 43.68
N GLY A 924 -9.49 -21.61 42.98
CA GLY A 924 -10.34 -20.57 43.58
C GLY A 924 -9.59 -19.67 44.59
N VAL A 925 -8.27 -19.57 44.47
CA VAL A 925 -7.41 -18.85 45.42
C VAL A 925 -7.43 -17.35 45.15
N GLY A 926 -7.82 -16.58 46.16
CA GLY A 926 -7.85 -15.11 46.14
C GLY A 926 -9.26 -14.54 46.40
N PRO A 927 -9.38 -13.21 46.57
CA PRO A 927 -10.67 -12.57 46.80
C PRO A 927 -11.55 -12.67 45.54
N ASP A 928 -12.84 -12.99 45.68
CA ASP A 928 -13.80 -13.08 44.55
C ASP A 928 -13.41 -14.04 43.41
N ALA A 929 -12.43 -14.92 43.66
CA ALA A 929 -11.98 -15.93 42.73
C ALA A 929 -12.80 -17.21 42.91
N THR A 930 -13.33 -17.74 41.81
CA THR A 930 -14.02 -19.02 41.74
C THR A 930 -13.22 -19.95 40.85
N GLY A 931 -12.83 -21.11 41.38
CA GLY A 931 -12.10 -22.11 40.62
C GLY A 931 -12.81 -23.45 40.73
N THR A 932 -13.05 -24.11 39.61
CA THR A 932 -13.68 -25.43 39.57
C THR A 932 -12.77 -26.39 38.85
N VAL A 933 -12.44 -27.51 39.51
CA VAL A 933 -11.82 -28.67 38.86
C VAL A 933 -12.81 -29.82 38.89
N ASP A 934 -13.25 -30.24 37.72
CA ASP A 934 -14.15 -31.38 37.52
C ASP A 934 -13.32 -32.58 37.05
N MET A 935 -12.99 -33.46 37.99
CA MET A 935 -12.22 -34.66 37.73
C MET A 935 -13.17 -35.82 37.39
N ALA A 936 -13.42 -35.99 36.10
CA ALA A 936 -14.30 -37.01 35.53
C ALA A 936 -13.52 -38.14 34.83
N GLY A 937 -12.20 -38.23 35.06
CA GLY A 937 -11.33 -39.25 34.50
C GLY A 937 -9.87 -38.81 34.48
N GLY A 938 -8.99 -39.73 34.05
CA GLY A 938 -7.57 -39.48 33.88
C GLY A 938 -6.76 -39.59 35.18
N LEU A 939 -5.50 -39.17 35.11
CA LEU A 939 -4.54 -39.10 36.21
C LEU A 939 -4.27 -37.63 36.54
N LEU A 940 -4.51 -37.24 37.80
CA LEU A 940 -4.09 -35.96 38.35
C LEU A 940 -3.12 -36.22 39.50
N THR A 941 -1.90 -35.75 39.38
CA THR A 941 -0.84 -35.89 40.39
C THR A 941 -0.36 -34.52 40.80
N VAL A 942 -0.49 -34.18 42.08
CA VAL A 942 -0.09 -32.86 42.57
C VAL A 942 0.65 -32.99 43.90
N GLU A 943 1.76 -32.28 44.09
CA GLU A 943 2.40 -32.26 45.41
C GLU A 943 1.55 -31.48 46.42
N THR A 944 1.07 -30.29 46.06
CA THR A 944 0.16 -29.49 46.91
C THR A 944 -1.04 -28.93 46.14
N ILE A 945 -2.26 -29.23 46.60
CA ILE A 945 -3.50 -28.54 46.18
C ILE A 945 -3.87 -27.51 47.26
N ASN A 946 -4.08 -26.26 46.84
CA ASN A 946 -4.56 -25.17 47.67
C ASN A 946 -5.96 -24.74 47.25
N MET A 947 -6.94 -24.94 48.13
CA MET A 947 -8.32 -24.49 47.93
C MET A 947 -8.53 -23.10 48.53
N GLY A 948 -9.01 -22.16 47.72
CA GLY A 948 -9.51 -20.88 48.20
C GLY A 948 -11.01 -20.93 48.56
N ALA A 949 -11.53 -19.83 49.09
CA ALA A 949 -12.93 -19.74 49.54
C ALA A 949 -13.96 -20.03 48.42
N GLY A 950 -13.61 -19.75 47.16
CA GLY A 950 -14.43 -20.06 45.99
C GLY A 950 -13.96 -21.28 45.20
N GLY A 951 -13.07 -22.10 45.79
CA GLY A 951 -12.59 -23.33 45.16
C GLY A 951 -13.61 -24.46 45.25
N THR A 952 -13.77 -25.21 44.16
CA THR A 952 -14.57 -26.44 44.09
C THR A 952 -13.72 -27.54 43.41
N PHE A 953 -13.63 -28.70 44.04
CA PHE A 953 -12.95 -29.87 43.50
C PHE A 953 -13.91 -31.06 43.47
N ASN A 954 -14.40 -31.40 42.28
CA ASN A 954 -15.37 -32.48 42.09
C ASN A 954 -14.64 -33.75 41.67
N PHE A 955 -14.43 -34.64 42.63
CA PHE A 955 -13.77 -35.92 42.39
C PHE A 955 -14.78 -37.03 42.15
N THR A 956 -15.09 -37.29 40.89
CA THR A 956 -16.14 -38.24 40.50
C THR A 956 -15.60 -39.50 39.83
N GLU A 957 -14.49 -39.42 39.11
CA GLU A 957 -13.77 -40.54 38.48
C GLU A 957 -12.26 -40.23 38.39
N GLY A 958 -11.47 -41.13 37.78
CA GLY A 958 -10.01 -40.96 37.61
C GLY A 958 -9.19 -41.41 38.82
N ARG A 959 -7.89 -41.11 38.78
CA ARG A 959 -6.90 -41.42 39.84
C ARG A 959 -6.22 -40.14 40.31
N LEU A 960 -6.37 -39.81 41.59
CA LEU A 960 -5.75 -38.65 42.23
C LEU A 960 -4.54 -39.10 43.06
N GLY A 961 -3.36 -38.66 42.65
CA GLY A 961 -2.14 -38.68 43.44
C GLY A 961 -1.92 -37.34 44.10
N ILE A 962 -1.79 -37.29 45.43
CA ILE A 962 -1.66 -36.02 46.15
C ILE A 962 -0.69 -36.14 47.33
N GLY A 963 0.20 -35.16 47.47
CA GLY A 963 1.02 -35.00 48.68
C GLY A 963 0.25 -34.32 49.80
N THR A 964 -0.25 -33.11 49.56
CA THR A 964 -1.04 -32.31 50.52
C THR A 964 -2.25 -31.66 49.86
N PHE A 965 -3.43 -31.84 50.47
CA PHE A 965 -4.66 -31.16 50.10
C PHE A 965 -5.07 -30.15 51.19
N ASN A 966 -4.89 -28.86 50.91
CA ASN A 966 -5.24 -27.78 51.82
C ASN A 966 -6.65 -27.26 51.53
N THR A 967 -7.59 -27.49 52.45
CA THR A 967 -8.91 -26.86 52.38
C THR A 967 -8.84 -25.39 52.82
N TYR A 968 -9.83 -24.59 52.43
CA TYR A 968 -9.87 -23.19 52.83
C TYR A 968 -10.04 -23.05 54.35
N LEU A 969 -9.04 -22.43 55.00
CA LEU A 969 -8.96 -22.28 56.46
C LEU A 969 -9.13 -23.62 57.23
N GLU A 970 -8.74 -24.74 56.62
CA GLU A 970 -8.84 -26.08 57.23
C GLU A 970 -10.29 -26.48 57.60
N SER A 971 -11.29 -25.87 56.94
CA SER A 971 -12.72 -26.00 57.27
C SER A 971 -13.58 -26.65 56.18
N GLY A 972 -12.96 -27.16 55.11
CA GLY A 972 -13.64 -27.82 53.99
C GLY A 972 -13.41 -29.32 53.94
N SER A 973 -13.84 -29.96 52.85
CA SER A 973 -13.72 -31.41 52.62
C SER A 973 -13.02 -31.73 51.30
N LEU A 974 -12.30 -32.86 51.29
CA LEU A 974 -12.08 -33.64 50.07
C LEU A 974 -13.23 -34.66 49.95
N ASP A 975 -14.18 -34.37 49.05
CA ASP A 975 -15.32 -35.25 48.76
C ASP A 975 -15.00 -36.17 47.57
N GLN A 976 -14.65 -37.41 47.88
CA GLN A 976 -14.41 -38.46 46.90
C GLN A 976 -15.71 -39.19 46.58
N GLN A 977 -16.42 -38.71 45.56
CA GLN A 977 -17.69 -39.28 45.09
C GLN A 977 -17.49 -40.55 44.24
N GLY A 978 -16.31 -40.72 43.66
CA GLY A 978 -15.85 -41.89 42.91
C GLY A 978 -14.34 -41.85 42.69
N GLY A 979 -13.83 -42.57 41.69
CA GLY A 979 -12.39 -42.58 41.38
C GLY A 979 -11.51 -43.22 42.46
N THR A 980 -10.19 -43.07 42.32
CA THR A 980 -9.17 -43.68 43.19
C THR A 980 -8.26 -42.61 43.80
N LEU A 981 -8.24 -42.49 45.13
CA LEU A 981 -7.23 -41.73 45.85
C LEU A 981 -6.06 -42.66 46.15
N ALA A 982 -4.87 -42.32 45.66
CA ALA A 982 -3.65 -43.09 45.85
C ALA A 982 -2.60 -42.21 46.56
N PRO A 983 -2.35 -42.40 47.86
CA PRO A 983 -1.21 -41.82 48.54
C PRO A 983 0.11 -42.24 47.86
N GLY A 984 1.18 -41.47 48.08
CA GLY A 984 2.52 -41.83 47.57
C GLY A 984 2.85 -41.49 46.13
N PHE A 985 1.86 -41.14 45.32
CA PHE A 985 2.10 -40.76 43.95
C PHE A 985 2.68 -39.33 43.86
N SER A 986 3.94 -39.23 43.43
CA SER A 986 4.68 -37.97 43.26
C SER A 986 4.72 -37.57 41.77
N PRO A 987 4.81 -36.27 41.42
CA PRO A 987 5.00 -35.83 40.03
C PRO A 987 6.19 -36.49 39.31
N PHE A 988 7.13 -37.08 40.06
CA PHE A 988 8.39 -37.64 39.56
C PHE A 988 8.52 -39.16 39.74
N ASP A 989 7.58 -39.83 40.41
CA ASP A 989 7.63 -41.27 40.63
C ASP A 989 6.22 -41.85 40.82
N THR A 990 5.90 -42.88 40.04
CA THR A 990 4.56 -43.46 39.93
C THR A 990 4.37 -44.72 40.79
N SER A 991 5.35 -45.14 41.58
CA SER A 991 5.26 -46.37 42.40
C SER A 991 6.13 -46.34 43.66
N LEU A 992 6.03 -45.27 44.45
CA LEU A 992 6.61 -45.24 45.78
C LEU A 992 5.50 -45.04 46.80
N ALA A 993 5.54 -45.86 47.85
CA ALA A 993 4.80 -45.63 49.06
C ALA A 993 4.98 -44.18 49.57
N GLY A 994 3.90 -43.53 49.99
CA GLY A 994 3.98 -42.18 50.56
C GLY A 994 2.75 -41.72 51.34
N ILE A 995 2.76 -40.44 51.71
CA ILE A 995 1.73 -39.86 52.59
C ILE A 995 0.88 -38.88 51.78
N ALA A 996 -0.44 -39.08 51.82
CA ALA A 996 -1.41 -38.06 51.42
C ALA A 996 -1.92 -37.35 52.67
N THR A 997 -1.66 -36.05 52.79
CA THR A 997 -2.12 -35.21 53.92
C THR A 997 -3.36 -34.43 53.51
N ILE A 998 -4.47 -34.59 54.23
CA ILE A 998 -5.70 -33.79 54.04
C ILE A 998 -5.85 -32.83 55.21
N ASN A 999 -5.69 -31.53 54.95
CA ASN A 999 -5.93 -30.47 55.92
C ASN A 999 -7.40 -30.02 55.85
N GLY A 1000 -8.29 -30.82 56.46
CA GLY A 1000 -9.75 -30.70 56.46
C GLY A 1000 -10.42 -32.08 56.56
N ASP A 1001 -11.72 -32.15 56.27
CA ASP A 1001 -12.50 -33.39 56.30
C ASP A 1001 -12.19 -34.30 55.10
N TYR A 1002 -12.18 -35.62 55.29
CA TYR A 1002 -12.14 -36.61 54.21
C TYR A 1002 -13.45 -37.40 54.15
N ARG A 1003 -14.10 -37.40 52.98
CA ARG A 1003 -15.43 -37.98 52.77
C ARG A 1003 -15.42 -38.90 51.55
N LEU A 1004 -15.58 -40.20 51.79
CA LEU A 1004 -15.54 -41.24 50.77
C LEU A 1004 -16.95 -41.82 50.54
N ALA A 1005 -17.41 -41.79 49.29
CA ALA A 1005 -18.67 -42.39 48.86
C ALA A 1005 -18.49 -43.85 48.42
N SER A 1006 -19.61 -44.58 48.23
CA SER A 1006 -19.59 -46.02 47.92
C SER A 1006 -18.96 -46.39 46.57
N LYS A 1007 -18.71 -45.42 45.69
CA LYS A 1007 -18.02 -45.63 44.40
C LYS A 1007 -16.54 -45.23 44.44
N GLY A 1008 -16.08 -44.57 45.50
CA GLY A 1008 -14.69 -44.18 45.64
C GLY A 1008 -13.83 -45.33 46.15
N THR A 1009 -12.56 -45.32 45.75
CA THR A 1009 -11.53 -46.27 46.19
C THR A 1009 -10.41 -45.51 46.89
N LEU A 1010 -10.05 -45.93 48.10
CA LEU A 1010 -8.76 -45.60 48.70
C LEU A 1010 -7.81 -46.76 48.37
N GLU A 1011 -6.76 -46.47 47.63
CA GLU A 1011 -5.71 -47.44 47.29
C GLU A 1011 -4.53 -47.26 48.26
N ILE A 1012 -3.96 -48.36 48.73
CA ILE A 1012 -2.85 -48.40 49.68
C ILE A 1012 -1.81 -49.42 49.21
N GLU A 1013 -0.62 -48.95 48.83
CA GLU A 1013 0.53 -49.77 48.51
C GLU A 1013 1.32 -50.14 49.79
N LEU A 1014 1.62 -51.42 49.99
CA LEU A 1014 2.44 -51.94 51.09
C LEU A 1014 3.70 -52.59 50.53
N PHE A 1015 4.86 -51.94 50.66
CA PHE A 1015 6.19 -52.40 50.22
C PHE A 1015 7.16 -52.71 51.37
N GLY A 1016 6.81 -52.32 52.60
CA GLY A 1016 7.53 -52.62 53.84
C GLY A 1016 6.75 -52.07 55.04
N LEU A 1017 7.42 -51.78 56.15
CA LEU A 1017 6.77 -51.49 57.45
C LEU A 1017 6.84 -50.02 57.87
N ILE A 1018 7.48 -49.15 57.07
CA ILE A 1018 7.65 -47.73 57.40
C ILE A 1018 6.65 -46.88 56.61
N ALA A 1019 5.74 -46.20 57.32
CA ALA A 1019 4.77 -45.29 56.73
C ALA A 1019 5.46 -44.22 55.86
N GLY A 1020 4.87 -43.90 54.72
CA GLY A 1020 5.32 -42.81 53.87
C GLY A 1020 6.60 -43.05 53.07
N SER A 1021 7.28 -44.18 53.26
CA SER A 1021 8.50 -44.52 52.51
C SER A 1021 8.55 -45.98 52.08
N GLU A 1022 7.86 -46.86 52.81
CA GLU A 1022 7.70 -48.26 52.46
C GLU A 1022 6.22 -48.68 52.40
N TYR A 1023 5.28 -47.94 52.97
CA TYR A 1023 3.85 -48.13 52.69
C TYR A 1023 3.04 -46.82 52.68
N ASP A 1024 1.89 -46.84 52.02
CA ASP A 1024 0.99 -45.69 51.88
C ASP A 1024 0.21 -45.35 53.14
N GLN A 1025 0.12 -44.06 53.43
CA GLN A 1025 -0.67 -43.57 54.56
C GLN A 1025 -1.52 -42.36 54.14
N LEU A 1026 -2.81 -42.41 54.46
CA LEU A 1026 -3.67 -41.24 54.43
C LEU A 1026 -3.67 -40.56 55.81
N PHE A 1027 -3.19 -39.32 55.89
CA PHE A 1027 -3.16 -38.53 57.12
C PHE A 1027 -4.22 -37.43 57.04
N VAL A 1028 -5.16 -37.37 58.00
CA VAL A 1028 -6.29 -36.42 57.97
C VAL A 1028 -6.30 -35.54 59.22
N ASN A 1029 -6.31 -34.22 59.01
CA ASN A 1029 -6.46 -33.18 60.04
C ASN A 1029 -7.91 -32.66 60.08
N GLY A 1030 -8.87 -33.56 60.27
CA GLY A 1030 -10.31 -33.27 60.24
C GLY A 1030 -11.14 -34.54 60.40
N THR A 1031 -12.46 -34.47 60.16
CA THR A 1031 -13.32 -35.64 60.31
C THR A 1031 -13.21 -36.60 59.13
N VAL A 1032 -13.38 -37.90 59.40
CA VAL A 1032 -13.33 -38.96 58.39
C VAL A 1032 -14.69 -39.64 58.28
N ASN A 1033 -15.24 -39.69 57.07
CA ASN A 1033 -16.47 -40.42 56.77
C ASN A 1033 -16.25 -41.36 55.58
N LEU A 1034 -16.18 -42.66 55.86
CA LEU A 1034 -15.95 -43.72 54.88
C LEU A 1034 -17.23 -44.20 54.15
N ASN A 1035 -18.39 -43.63 54.48
CA ASN A 1035 -19.68 -43.92 53.86
C ASN A 1035 -20.53 -42.65 53.67
N ALA A 1036 -19.93 -41.65 53.02
CA ALA A 1036 -20.48 -40.31 52.92
C ALA A 1036 -21.82 -40.23 52.15
N ASP A 1037 -22.10 -41.21 51.28
CA ASP A 1037 -23.35 -41.31 50.49
C ASP A 1037 -24.42 -42.19 51.14
N LEU A 1038 -24.18 -42.69 52.37
CA LEU A 1038 -25.07 -43.61 53.10
C LEU A 1038 -25.35 -44.92 52.35
N GLY A 1039 -24.46 -45.32 51.44
CA GLY A 1039 -24.52 -46.58 50.71
C GLY A 1039 -23.85 -47.72 51.48
N ILE A 1040 -23.03 -48.50 50.77
CA ILE A 1040 -22.35 -49.69 51.31
C ILE A 1040 -21.00 -49.37 51.97
N GLY A 1041 -20.53 -48.12 51.89
CA GLY A 1041 -19.17 -47.71 52.24
C GLY A 1041 -18.24 -47.68 51.02
N GLY A 1042 -17.16 -46.90 51.10
CA GLY A 1042 -16.13 -46.84 50.06
C GLY A 1042 -15.31 -48.11 49.93
N ILE A 1043 -14.53 -48.23 48.86
CA ILE A 1043 -13.69 -49.39 48.58
C ILE A 1043 -12.29 -49.15 49.16
N LEU A 1044 -11.75 -50.15 49.84
CA LEU A 1044 -10.34 -50.22 50.20
C LEU A 1044 -9.66 -51.18 49.24
N ASP A 1045 -8.64 -50.71 48.53
CA ASP A 1045 -7.76 -51.53 47.70
C ASP A 1045 -6.37 -51.57 48.33
N VAL A 1046 -5.82 -52.77 48.52
CA VAL A 1046 -4.52 -52.98 49.17
C VAL A 1046 -3.62 -53.78 48.25
N GLU A 1047 -2.57 -53.15 47.76
CA GLU A 1047 -1.57 -53.76 46.91
C GLU A 1047 -0.31 -54.13 47.71
N LEU A 1048 0.15 -55.38 47.56
CA LEU A 1048 1.36 -55.86 48.24
C LEU A 1048 2.54 -55.89 47.28
N GLY A 1049 3.66 -55.30 47.68
CA GLY A 1049 4.98 -55.53 47.07
C GLY A 1049 5.97 -56.27 47.96
N PHE A 1050 5.56 -56.69 49.17
CA PHE A 1050 6.33 -57.59 50.03
C PHE A 1050 5.47 -58.68 50.68
N ALA A 1051 6.10 -59.53 51.49
CA ALA A 1051 5.47 -60.61 52.24
C ALA A 1051 5.30 -60.23 53.73
N PRO A 1052 4.13 -59.69 54.14
CA PRO A 1052 3.84 -59.38 55.54
C PRO A 1052 3.99 -60.59 56.46
N GLN A 1053 4.56 -60.38 57.63
CA GLN A 1053 4.62 -61.35 58.72
C GLN A 1053 3.37 -61.26 59.59
N ILE A 1054 3.06 -62.32 60.33
CA ILE A 1054 1.94 -62.30 61.29
C ILE A 1054 2.27 -61.28 62.38
N GLY A 1055 1.34 -60.37 62.65
CA GLY A 1055 1.46 -59.30 63.62
C GLY A 1055 2.01 -58.00 63.05
N ASP A 1056 2.39 -57.94 61.76
CA ASP A 1056 2.72 -56.68 61.11
C ASP A 1056 1.46 -55.80 61.05
N GLU A 1057 1.57 -54.55 61.49
CA GLU A 1057 0.50 -53.56 61.59
C GLU A 1057 0.80 -52.38 60.66
N PHE A 1058 -0.24 -51.90 59.96
CA PHE A 1058 -0.16 -50.76 59.05
C PHE A 1058 -1.27 -49.76 59.40
N ILE A 1059 -0.89 -48.56 59.82
CA ILE A 1059 -1.82 -47.44 59.98
C ILE A 1059 -2.03 -46.84 58.59
N ILE A 1060 -3.09 -47.28 57.92
CA ILE A 1060 -3.38 -46.88 56.54
C ILE A 1060 -4.16 -45.56 56.49
N LEU A 1061 -4.83 -45.21 57.59
CA LEU A 1061 -5.45 -43.91 57.79
C LEU A 1061 -5.20 -43.46 59.23
N GLU A 1062 -4.47 -42.35 59.38
CA GLU A 1062 -4.18 -41.69 60.65
C GLU A 1062 -5.06 -40.44 60.77
N ASN A 1063 -5.83 -40.36 61.86
CA ASN A 1063 -6.73 -39.24 62.13
C ASN A 1063 -6.18 -38.43 63.32
N ASN A 1064 -5.58 -37.27 63.03
CA ASN A 1064 -4.72 -36.54 63.96
C ASN A 1064 -5.45 -35.80 65.10
N ASP A 1065 -6.79 -35.76 65.12
CA ASP A 1065 -7.49 -35.11 66.24
C ASP A 1065 -7.52 -36.03 67.48
N VAL A 1066 -7.05 -35.48 68.61
CA VAL A 1066 -6.94 -36.15 69.91
C VAL A 1066 -8.19 -35.94 70.77
N ILE A 1067 -9.22 -35.31 70.21
CA ILE A 1067 -10.49 -35.05 70.90
C ILE A 1067 -11.41 -36.28 70.75
N ASP A 1068 -11.93 -36.78 71.88
CA ASP A 1068 -12.79 -37.98 72.03
C ASP A 1068 -14.11 -37.98 71.19
N TRP A 1069 -14.32 -37.02 70.28
CA TRP A 1069 -15.51 -36.87 69.44
C TRP A 1069 -15.27 -37.02 67.93
N ASP A 1070 -14.01 -37.14 67.47
CA ASP A 1070 -13.65 -37.29 66.04
C ASP A 1070 -13.48 -38.76 65.64
N LEU A 1071 -14.51 -39.56 65.88
CA LEU A 1071 -14.56 -40.95 65.44
C LEU A 1071 -14.70 -41.03 63.91
N ILE A 1072 -14.02 -42.00 63.31
CA ILE A 1072 -14.27 -42.41 61.93
C ILE A 1072 -15.75 -42.82 61.80
N SER A 1073 -16.46 -42.18 60.88
CA SER A 1073 -17.85 -42.49 60.58
C SER A 1073 -17.95 -43.46 59.41
N GLY A 1074 -18.76 -44.51 59.55
CA GLY A 1074 -18.89 -45.56 58.53
C GLY A 1074 -17.72 -46.54 58.53
N THR A 1075 -17.74 -47.47 57.57
CA THR A 1075 -16.70 -48.49 57.36
C THR A 1075 -16.51 -48.67 55.86
N PHE A 1076 -15.38 -49.24 55.44
CA PHE A 1076 -15.21 -49.69 54.06
C PHE A 1076 -16.24 -50.79 53.72
N ALA A 1077 -16.54 -50.90 52.42
CA ALA A 1077 -17.52 -51.81 51.86
C ALA A 1077 -17.24 -53.26 52.25
N GLY A 1078 -18.17 -53.88 52.98
CA GLY A 1078 -18.06 -55.28 53.39
C GLY A 1078 -17.01 -55.55 54.46
N LEU A 1079 -16.42 -54.52 55.07
CA LEU A 1079 -15.37 -54.62 56.07
C LEU A 1079 -15.77 -53.95 57.41
N PRO A 1080 -16.78 -54.46 58.15
CA PRO A 1080 -17.04 -53.99 59.52
C PRO A 1080 -15.84 -54.24 60.46
N GLU A 1081 -15.84 -53.64 61.65
CA GLU A 1081 -14.80 -53.81 62.68
C GLU A 1081 -14.39 -55.28 62.88
N GLY A 1082 -13.08 -55.56 62.83
CA GLY A 1082 -12.50 -56.90 62.98
C GLY A 1082 -12.61 -57.82 61.77
N SER A 1083 -13.15 -57.34 60.64
CA SER A 1083 -13.30 -58.16 59.43
C SER A 1083 -11.97 -58.65 58.88
N LEU A 1084 -12.01 -59.84 58.29
CA LEU A 1084 -10.86 -60.43 57.61
C LEU A 1084 -11.00 -60.29 56.10
N PHE A 1085 -9.96 -59.79 55.44
CA PHE A 1085 -9.85 -59.76 53.98
C PHE A 1085 -8.48 -60.30 53.54
N SER A 1086 -8.31 -60.57 52.25
CA SER A 1086 -7.07 -61.17 51.74
C SER A 1086 -6.60 -60.46 50.48
N THR A 1087 -5.29 -60.21 50.41
CA THR A 1087 -4.61 -59.66 49.23
C THR A 1087 -3.42 -60.57 48.86
N GLY A 1088 -3.02 -60.54 47.60
CA GLY A 1088 -2.07 -61.48 47.01
C GLY A 1088 -0.70 -60.85 46.79
N TYR A 1089 0.37 -61.62 47.07
CA TYR A 1089 1.73 -61.27 46.68
C TYR A 1089 2.46 -62.51 46.15
N LEU A 1090 3.01 -62.41 44.92
CA LEU A 1090 3.72 -63.50 44.22
C LEU A 1090 2.97 -64.85 44.26
N GLY A 1091 1.63 -64.82 44.13
CA GLY A 1091 0.78 -66.01 44.10
C GLY A 1091 0.43 -66.61 45.48
N SER A 1092 0.89 -66.00 46.59
CA SER A 1092 0.45 -66.33 47.96
C SER A 1092 -0.56 -65.30 48.45
N TYR A 1093 -1.51 -65.72 49.30
CA TYR A 1093 -2.51 -64.82 49.90
C TYR A 1093 -2.20 -64.57 51.37
N TYR A 1094 -2.22 -63.29 51.75
CA TYR A 1094 -2.03 -62.81 53.12
C TYR A 1094 -3.37 -62.30 53.63
N GLN A 1095 -3.73 -62.70 54.85
CA GLN A 1095 -4.98 -62.30 55.48
C GLN A 1095 -4.74 -61.16 56.47
N PHE A 1096 -5.55 -60.10 56.35
CA PHE A 1096 -5.52 -58.92 57.20
C PHE A 1096 -6.81 -58.81 58.02
N SER A 1097 -6.69 -58.39 59.27
CA SER A 1097 -7.80 -57.91 60.09
C SER A 1097 -7.81 -56.39 60.11
N ILE A 1098 -8.97 -55.75 59.97
CA ILE A 1098 -9.12 -54.28 60.00
C ILE A 1098 -9.74 -53.80 61.32
N SER A 1099 -9.24 -52.70 61.85
CA SER A 1099 -9.82 -51.97 62.99
C SER A 1099 -9.97 -50.48 62.67
N TYR A 1100 -11.10 -49.88 63.01
CA TYR A 1100 -11.42 -48.45 62.89
C TYR A 1100 -11.28 -47.70 64.22
N VAL A 1101 -10.87 -48.41 65.27
CA VAL A 1101 -10.59 -47.87 66.62
C VAL A 1101 -9.14 -48.16 67.01
N GLY A 1102 -8.26 -48.35 66.02
CA GLY A 1102 -6.85 -48.66 66.23
C GLY A 1102 -6.08 -47.50 66.86
N HIS A 1103 -4.92 -47.79 67.45
CA HIS A 1103 -3.98 -46.82 68.03
C HIS A 1103 -4.62 -45.78 68.97
N THR A 1104 -4.82 -44.53 68.54
CA THR A 1104 -5.39 -43.47 69.39
C THR A 1104 -6.90 -43.58 69.60
N GLY A 1105 -7.53 -44.58 68.99
CA GLY A 1105 -8.96 -44.88 69.13
C GLY A 1105 -9.82 -44.41 67.95
N ASN A 1106 -9.20 -43.82 66.95
CA ASN A 1106 -9.84 -43.20 65.78
C ASN A 1106 -9.04 -43.41 64.47
N ASP A 1107 -8.11 -44.38 64.44
CA ASP A 1107 -7.32 -44.71 63.25
C ASP A 1107 -7.85 -45.96 62.53
N VAL A 1108 -7.56 -46.07 61.22
CA VAL A 1108 -7.73 -47.34 60.49
C VAL A 1108 -6.41 -48.08 60.45
N VAL A 1109 -6.40 -49.25 61.10
CA VAL A 1109 -5.24 -50.15 61.17
C VAL A 1109 -5.60 -51.48 60.54
N ILE A 1110 -4.71 -51.99 59.69
CA ILE A 1110 -4.78 -53.37 59.20
C ILE A 1110 -3.63 -54.18 59.80
N THR A 1111 -3.94 -55.36 60.34
CA THR A 1111 -2.97 -56.26 60.97
C THR A 1111 -2.93 -57.57 60.20
N SER A 1112 -1.73 -58.00 59.79
CA SER A 1112 -1.52 -59.31 59.17
C SER A 1112 -1.73 -60.43 60.21
N VAL A 1113 -2.68 -61.35 59.98
CA VAL A 1113 -3.09 -62.35 61.00
C VAL A 1113 -2.74 -63.79 60.63
N VAL A 1114 -2.67 -64.17 59.33
CA VAL A 1114 -2.30 -65.54 58.90
C VAL A 1114 -1.78 -65.56 57.44
N PRO A 1115 -0.64 -66.22 57.11
CA PRO A 1115 -0.33 -66.63 55.75
C PRO A 1115 -1.16 -67.87 55.40
N VAL A 1116 -2.05 -67.80 54.43
CA VAL A 1116 -2.88 -68.96 54.06
C VAL A 1116 -1.98 -70.00 53.36
N PRO A 1117 -1.79 -71.23 53.87
CA PRO A 1117 -0.99 -72.23 53.16
C PRO A 1117 -1.66 -72.56 51.83
N GLY A 1118 -0.90 -72.54 50.73
CA GLY A 1118 -1.37 -72.69 49.33
C GLY A 1118 -2.10 -73.99 48.96
N ALA A 1119 -2.54 -74.80 49.93
CA ALA A 1119 -3.27 -76.04 49.72
C ALA A 1119 -4.79 -75.95 49.97
N SER A 1120 -5.32 -74.82 50.47
CA SER A 1120 -6.75 -74.72 50.82
C SER A 1120 -7.67 -74.24 49.68
N LEU A 1121 -7.14 -73.87 48.51
CA LEU A 1121 -7.93 -73.27 47.43
C LEU A 1121 -8.78 -74.28 46.62
N LEU A 1122 -8.72 -75.59 46.91
CA LEU A 1122 -9.51 -76.60 46.19
C LEU A 1122 -10.91 -76.88 46.80
N ALA A 1123 -11.27 -76.30 47.94
CA ALA A 1123 -12.57 -76.54 48.58
C ALA A 1123 -13.59 -75.39 48.42
N GLY A 1124 -13.16 -74.19 47.99
CA GLY A 1124 -14.02 -72.99 47.92
C GLY A 1124 -14.67 -72.69 46.56
N ILE A 1125 -14.30 -73.40 45.49
CA ILE A 1125 -14.72 -73.08 44.10
C ILE A 1125 -16.17 -73.55 43.80
N GLY A 1126 -16.84 -74.23 44.75
CA GLY A 1126 -18.17 -74.82 44.52
C GLY A 1126 -19.39 -73.92 44.68
N ILE A 1127 -19.28 -72.68 45.20
CA ILE A 1127 -20.48 -71.91 45.63
C ILE A 1127 -20.67 -70.54 44.94
N LEU A 1128 -19.70 -69.99 44.20
CA LEU A 1128 -19.83 -68.64 43.60
C LEU A 1128 -20.19 -68.61 42.10
N PHE A 1129 -20.54 -69.74 41.49
CA PHE A 1129 -20.97 -69.78 40.07
C PHE A 1129 -22.45 -69.45 39.82
N SER A 1130 -23.25 -69.19 40.87
CA SER A 1130 -24.71 -68.97 40.74
C SER A 1130 -25.16 -67.51 40.71
N THR A 1131 -24.30 -66.53 41.04
CA THR A 1131 -24.69 -65.10 41.06
C THR A 1131 -24.25 -64.30 39.83
N TRP A 1132 -23.38 -64.85 38.98
CA TRP A 1132 -22.88 -64.17 37.78
C TRP A 1132 -23.81 -64.26 36.55
N LEU A 1133 -24.85 -65.10 36.58
CA LEU A 1133 -25.75 -65.32 35.43
C LEU A 1133 -27.08 -64.52 35.45
N LEU A 1134 -27.27 -63.55 36.35
CA LEU A 1134 -28.52 -62.77 36.45
C LEU A 1134 -28.42 -61.26 36.16
N GLN A 1135 -27.26 -60.71 35.78
CA GLN A 1135 -27.13 -59.27 35.47
C GLN A 1135 -26.88 -58.92 34.00
N LYS A 1136 -26.94 -59.89 33.07
CA LYS A 1136 -26.70 -59.64 31.64
C LYS A 1136 -27.90 -59.78 30.70
N GLN A 1137 -29.12 -59.57 31.19
CA GLN A 1137 -30.29 -59.39 30.33
C GLN A 1137 -31.24 -58.33 30.87
N ASP A 1138 -31.00 -57.07 30.49
CA ASP A 1138 -32.09 -56.19 30.04
C ASP A 1138 -31.50 -54.95 29.34
N THR A 1139 -31.54 -54.96 28.00
CA THR A 1139 -31.94 -53.84 27.12
C THR A 1139 -31.47 -54.08 25.69
N LYS A 1140 -32.19 -54.91 24.91
CA LYS A 1140 -32.31 -54.69 23.45
C LYS A 1140 -33.73 -55.02 22.99
N GLY A 1141 -34.62 -54.04 23.14
CA GLY A 1141 -35.94 -54.02 22.53
C GLY A 1141 -35.97 -53.17 21.25
N MET A 1142 -36.21 -53.84 20.13
CA MET A 1142 -36.85 -53.38 18.88
C MET A 1142 -36.14 -52.36 17.96
N ARG A 1143 -35.71 -52.84 16.78
CA ARG A 1143 -36.47 -52.72 15.50
C ARG A 1143 -35.69 -53.29 14.30
N ARG A 1144 -36.16 -54.41 13.73
CA ARG A 1144 -36.72 -54.53 12.36
C ARG A 1144 -36.84 -56.00 11.93
N ARG A 1145 -38.08 -56.38 11.59
CA ARG A 1145 -38.50 -57.63 10.94
C ARG A 1145 -37.96 -57.71 9.51
N ARG A 1146 -37.69 -58.92 9.00
CA ARG A 1146 -38.57 -59.63 8.03
C ARG A 1146 -37.98 -60.97 7.53
N PHE A 1147 -38.93 -61.87 7.20
CA PHE A 1147 -38.86 -63.12 6.41
C PHE A 1147 -38.27 -64.36 7.12
N THR A 1148 -38.95 -65.53 7.24
CA THR A 1148 -39.99 -66.16 6.41
C THR A 1148 -40.91 -67.11 7.23
N ALA A 1149 -42.12 -67.32 6.70
CA ALA A 1149 -43.28 -68.04 7.22
C ALA A 1149 -43.17 -69.58 7.35
N MET A 1150 -44.01 -70.17 8.21
CA MET A 1150 -45.00 -71.22 7.85
C MET A 1150 -45.97 -71.56 9.01
N LEU A 1151 -47.29 -71.48 8.72
CA LEU A 1151 -48.43 -72.29 9.22
C LEU A 1151 -48.85 -72.21 10.71
N LEU A 1152 -50.13 -72.28 11.14
CA LEU A 1152 -51.49 -72.32 10.57
C LEU A 1152 -52.47 -72.32 11.81
N SER A 1153 -53.64 -71.64 11.73
CA SER A 1153 -54.93 -71.82 12.50
C SER A 1153 -54.90 -72.12 14.01
N ASP A 1154 -55.62 -71.46 14.91
CA ASP A 1154 -56.94 -70.79 14.91
C ASP A 1154 -56.94 -69.55 15.84
#